data_AF-A0A971FED8-F1
#
_entry.id   AF-A0A971FED8-F1
#
_cell.length_a   1.000
_cell.length_b   1.000
_cell.length_c   1.000
_cell.angle_alpha   90.00
_cell.angle_beta   90.00
_cell.angle_gamma   90.00
#
_symmetry.space_group_name_H-M   'P 1'
#
loop_
_entity.id
_entity.type
_entity.pdbx_description
1 polymer ?
#
loop_
_entity_poly.entity_id
_entity_poly.type
_entity_poly.pdbx_seq_one_letter_code
_entity_poly.pdbx_strand_id
1 'polypeptide(L)'
;MTQSKTILTLSLTLTCLLLTAGLGVSAVAADPNPPSIRGGGAWPIRRQWTPAETQHYAKWVENLYDMKTKGNVEQRTAKLERLLTDPEMNLLQNPEFLGQGSNPQLPPGVIRSMHHLMDCAKFTAFIPAYYAYRRALPWITATVYSGERGVDVRISSFNYPTRGANSAAYGSVSAFFNDAVGHFISGNYRVNLNGKDAGLSDTVPVALNRQYLLPGCMNYLDGHCLVLAKVTEYGELYFLNCSTTNTRDIFTYNGMNAVGGITPRGSDPENEWSGCFQGLRVLRYPIAETDARGNVIRVRRRTNEEMREFGYSTEQYDVVREMYTSHEIEEDGLKPQSLHDLIRLRMKTVDQVVPAAFIAAYCDELLSAYLEREWFVQDAWNDVKRNGPIVYPEDQDNDNIFQAVGRWETWSSPSSDVDRRNKYFYLADWMEYCVRMFGMKPSFVDLTGLESYNVNSQADLAAAMIAEKNRHFKNKVLEYTHSTGRKVPLTLADLEARLYDLSFDPNHPPELRWGAPPDSPEREGMPETVTPVPGGARVPMLEAYRLQFFYRTLCQRETTTSYLRGMYTEGFPIRDKLDAQVGKWSYATEPLLRPVEPEPAVAPVTPAAGGPPQLTPDEESTQKPVEPERKGRRDRGGRSDRRNSRMRR
;
A
#
# COMPACT_ATOMS: atom_id res chain seq x y z
N MET A 1 76.51 18.57 -7.08
CA MET A 1 77.43 18.10 -8.14
C MET A 1 77.38 16.58 -8.21
N THR A 2 77.67 16.00 -9.38
CA THR A 2 78.20 14.63 -9.61
C THR A 2 77.65 13.42 -8.82
N GLN A 3 76.80 12.65 -9.52
CA GLN A 3 76.59 11.18 -9.53
C GLN A 3 77.58 10.27 -8.76
N SER A 4 77.09 9.12 -8.24
CA SER A 4 77.45 7.78 -8.80
C SER A 4 76.64 6.57 -8.26
N LYS A 5 75.90 5.91 -9.17
CA LYS A 5 75.68 4.45 -9.39
C LYS A 5 75.49 3.43 -8.22
N THR A 6 74.24 2.99 -8.06
CA THR A 6 73.70 1.65 -8.44
C THR A 6 74.40 0.32 -8.07
N ILE A 7 73.68 -0.53 -7.32
CA ILE A 7 73.70 -2.02 -7.28
C ILE A 7 72.22 -2.45 -6.95
N LEU A 8 71.34 -2.86 -7.88
CA LEU A 8 71.02 -4.23 -8.40
C LEU A 8 71.13 -5.35 -7.33
N THR A 9 70.20 -6.29 -7.10
CA THR A 9 69.06 -6.90 -7.83
C THR A 9 68.17 -7.63 -6.76
N LEU A 10 67.04 -8.33 -6.96
CA LEU A 10 66.40 -9.02 -8.10
C LEU A 10 64.89 -9.21 -7.82
N SER A 11 64.07 -9.47 -8.86
CA SER A 11 62.72 -10.08 -8.84
C SER A 11 61.56 -9.28 -8.20
N LEU A 12 60.33 -9.29 -8.74
CA LEU A 12 59.83 -9.86 -10.01
C LEU A 12 58.76 -8.95 -10.62
N THR A 13 58.63 -8.96 -11.95
CA THR A 13 57.76 -8.06 -12.73
C THR A 13 56.50 -8.72 -13.26
N LEU A 14 55.53 -7.86 -13.63
CA LEU A 14 54.54 -8.02 -14.70
C LEU A 14 53.21 -8.74 -14.37
N THR A 15 52.22 -7.90 -14.08
CA THR A 15 50.95 -7.78 -14.81
C THR A 15 50.29 -9.05 -15.38
N CYS A 16 49.06 -9.31 -14.93
CA CYS A 16 48.04 -9.83 -15.84
C CYS A 16 46.66 -9.25 -15.49
N LEU A 17 46.08 -8.46 -16.40
CA LEU A 17 44.66 -8.14 -16.40
C LEU A 17 43.92 -9.40 -16.88
N LEU A 18 42.96 -9.92 -16.12
CA LEU A 18 42.13 -11.04 -16.55
C LEU A 18 40.66 -10.67 -16.54
N LEU A 19 40.07 -10.59 -17.73
CA LEU A 19 38.63 -10.53 -17.92
C LEU A 19 38.03 -11.87 -17.49
N THR A 20 37.14 -11.86 -16.50
CA THR A 20 36.23 -13.00 -16.26
C THR A 20 34.95 -12.84 -17.09
N ALA A 21 35.12 -12.88 -18.42
CA ALA A 21 34.02 -12.91 -19.37
C ALA A 21 33.99 -14.28 -20.08
N GLY A 22 32.82 -14.92 -20.14
CA GLY A 22 32.59 -16.02 -21.08
C GLY A 22 33.06 -17.43 -20.69
N LEU A 23 32.85 -17.87 -19.45
CA LEU A 23 32.63 -19.31 -19.19
C LEU A 23 31.27 -19.51 -18.51
N GLY A 24 30.28 -19.87 -19.33
CA GLY A 24 28.93 -20.21 -18.90
C GLY A 24 28.85 -21.58 -18.21
N VAL A 25 29.52 -21.72 -17.07
CA VAL A 25 29.14 -22.75 -16.10
C VAL A 25 27.92 -22.21 -15.37
N SER A 26 26.73 -22.76 -15.64
CA SER A 26 25.56 -22.52 -14.81
C SER A 26 25.86 -23.00 -13.40
N ALA A 27 26.21 -22.06 -12.51
CA ALA A 27 26.44 -22.34 -11.11
C ALA A 27 25.09 -22.67 -10.46
N VAL A 28 24.70 -23.94 -10.54
CA VAL A 28 23.60 -24.56 -9.79
C VAL A 28 23.68 -24.05 -8.36
N ALA A 29 22.73 -23.22 -7.98
CA ALA A 29 22.80 -22.50 -6.72
C ALA A 29 22.64 -23.51 -5.59
N ALA A 30 23.75 -23.81 -4.91
CA ALA A 30 23.75 -24.79 -3.83
C ALA A 30 22.68 -24.43 -2.79
N ASP A 31 21.93 -25.45 -2.33
CA ASP A 31 20.85 -25.28 -1.36
C ASP A 31 21.35 -24.41 -0.18
N PRO A 32 20.79 -23.20 0.04
CA PRO A 32 21.36 -22.22 0.97
C PRO A 32 21.28 -22.66 2.44
N ASN A 33 20.66 -23.81 2.71
CA ASN A 33 20.43 -24.39 4.02
C ASN A 33 20.20 -25.90 3.87
N PRO A 34 21.24 -26.73 3.66
CA PRO A 34 21.06 -28.16 3.47
C PRO A 34 20.50 -28.83 4.74
N PRO A 35 19.79 -29.97 4.62
CA PRO A 35 19.27 -30.73 5.76
C PRO A 35 20.35 -31.03 6.82
N SER A 36 20.14 -30.52 8.03
CA SER A 36 21.13 -30.45 9.11
C SER A 36 20.62 -30.97 10.45
N ILE A 37 19.30 -31.04 10.65
CA ILE A 37 18.67 -31.50 11.91
C ILE A 37 17.66 -32.63 11.66
N ARG A 38 17.16 -33.25 12.73
CA ARG A 38 16.30 -34.45 12.68
C ARG A 38 15.16 -34.35 13.68
N GLY A 39 14.01 -33.86 13.24
CA GLY A 39 12.80 -33.70 14.05
C GLY A 39 11.56 -34.30 13.40
N GLY A 40 10.53 -34.55 14.21
CA GLY A 40 9.20 -34.96 13.78
C GLY A 40 8.13 -33.96 14.18
N GLY A 41 6.87 -34.32 13.92
CA GLY A 41 5.70 -33.47 14.14
C GLY A 41 4.75 -33.57 12.94
N ALA A 42 4.07 -32.46 12.63
CA ALA A 42 3.18 -32.32 11.47
C ALA A 42 3.85 -32.67 10.14
N TRP A 43 5.17 -32.52 10.08
CA TRP A 43 6.07 -32.97 9.02
C TRP A 43 7.45 -33.27 9.60
N PRO A 44 8.32 -34.01 8.88
CA PRO A 44 9.74 -34.13 9.22
C PRO A 44 10.42 -32.75 9.21
N ILE A 45 10.99 -32.34 10.34
CA ILE A 45 11.76 -31.10 10.49
C ILE A 45 13.23 -31.44 10.26
N ARG A 46 13.86 -30.78 9.28
CA ARG A 46 15.19 -31.11 8.76
C ARG A 46 16.11 -29.90 8.58
N ARG A 47 15.55 -28.69 8.57
CA ARG A 47 16.27 -27.41 8.44
C ARG A 47 15.92 -26.47 9.60
N GLN A 48 16.79 -25.51 9.86
CA GLN A 48 16.55 -24.40 10.78
C GLN A 48 16.37 -23.09 9.99
N TRP A 49 15.53 -22.17 10.46
CA TRP A 49 15.47 -20.81 9.90
C TRP A 49 16.77 -20.04 10.17
N THR A 50 17.43 -19.61 9.09
CA THR A 50 18.67 -18.82 9.05
C THR A 50 18.49 -17.61 8.10
N PRO A 51 19.34 -16.58 8.15
CA PRO A 51 19.28 -15.45 7.21
C PRO A 51 19.39 -15.86 5.73
N ALA A 52 20.11 -16.95 5.43
CA ALA A 52 20.18 -17.52 4.09
C ALA A 52 18.84 -18.16 3.65
N GLU A 53 18.14 -18.82 4.57
CA GLU A 53 16.79 -19.36 4.31
C GLU A 53 15.76 -18.24 4.12
N THR A 54 15.85 -17.12 4.86
CA THR A 54 14.91 -16.00 4.69
C THR A 54 15.15 -15.23 3.39
N GLN A 55 16.38 -15.16 2.90
CA GLN A 55 16.68 -14.68 1.54
C GLN A 55 16.16 -15.66 0.46
N HIS A 56 16.13 -16.97 0.72
CA HIS A 56 15.53 -17.96 -0.19
C HIS A 56 13.99 -17.90 -0.20
N TYR A 57 13.39 -17.67 0.98
CA TYR A 57 11.97 -17.37 1.14
C TYR A 57 11.57 -16.09 0.40
N ALA A 58 12.37 -15.03 0.50
CA ALA A 58 12.12 -13.77 -0.21
C ALA A 58 12.04 -13.96 -1.73
N LYS A 59 13.02 -14.65 -2.33
CA LYS A 59 13.03 -14.99 -3.77
C LYS A 59 11.77 -15.77 -4.19
N TRP A 60 11.28 -16.67 -3.33
CA TRP A 60 10.04 -17.40 -3.61
C TRP A 60 8.81 -16.48 -3.62
N VAL A 61 8.67 -15.61 -2.61
CA VAL A 61 7.54 -14.66 -2.54
C VAL A 61 7.57 -13.65 -3.70
N GLU A 62 8.76 -13.20 -4.10
CA GLU A 62 8.92 -12.29 -5.23
C GLU A 62 8.54 -12.93 -6.57
N ASN A 63 8.86 -14.20 -6.77
CA ASN A 63 8.43 -14.94 -7.97
C ASN A 63 6.89 -15.11 -8.03
N LEU A 64 6.23 -15.35 -6.89
CA LEU A 64 4.76 -15.36 -6.82
C LEU A 64 4.18 -14.02 -7.28
N TYR A 65 4.78 -12.89 -6.86
CA TYR A 65 4.35 -11.55 -7.25
C TYR A 65 4.62 -11.25 -8.73
N ASP A 66 5.81 -11.58 -9.25
CA ASP A 66 6.14 -11.35 -10.65
C ASP A 66 5.22 -12.16 -11.59
N MET A 67 4.83 -13.40 -11.24
CA MET A 67 3.83 -14.14 -12.01
C MET A 67 2.40 -13.62 -11.82
N LYS A 68 2.05 -13.10 -10.63
CA LYS A 68 0.77 -12.42 -10.39
C LYS A 68 0.62 -11.08 -11.13
N THR A 69 1.72 -10.46 -11.58
CA THR A 69 1.71 -9.18 -12.32
C THR A 69 2.02 -9.32 -13.81
N LYS A 70 2.97 -10.18 -14.20
CA LYS A 70 3.51 -10.29 -15.57
C LYS A 70 3.17 -11.60 -16.28
N GLY A 71 2.56 -12.55 -15.58
CA GLY A 71 2.18 -13.85 -16.14
C GLY A 71 1.01 -13.78 -17.12
N ASN A 72 0.62 -14.96 -17.64
CA ASN A 72 -0.61 -15.12 -18.42
C ASN A 72 -1.88 -14.81 -17.60
N VAL A 73 -3.04 -14.77 -18.25
CA VAL A 73 -4.31 -14.39 -17.60
C VAL A 73 -4.62 -15.33 -16.43
N GLU A 74 -4.32 -16.61 -16.57
CA GLU A 74 -4.56 -17.65 -15.55
C GLU A 74 -3.63 -17.52 -14.34
N GLN A 75 -2.38 -17.11 -14.55
CA GLN A 75 -1.41 -16.79 -13.51
C GLN A 75 -1.79 -15.49 -12.79
N ARG A 76 -2.10 -14.41 -13.52
CA ARG A 76 -2.53 -13.13 -12.93
C ARG A 76 -3.83 -13.25 -12.15
N THR A 77 -4.81 -14.02 -12.64
CA THR A 77 -6.08 -14.28 -11.92
C THR A 77 -6.00 -15.37 -10.86
N ALA A 78 -4.87 -16.09 -10.74
CA ALA A 78 -4.72 -17.29 -9.91
C ALA A 78 -5.18 -17.11 -8.45
N LYS A 79 -5.92 -18.11 -7.96
CA LYS A 79 -6.27 -18.33 -6.55
C LYS A 79 -5.28 -19.31 -5.91
N LEU A 80 -5.41 -19.58 -4.61
CA LEU A 80 -4.47 -20.38 -3.83
C LEU A 80 -4.11 -21.74 -4.46
N GLU A 81 -5.08 -22.52 -4.98
CA GLU A 81 -4.78 -23.85 -5.54
C GLU A 81 -3.84 -23.79 -6.73
N ARG A 82 -4.07 -22.89 -7.71
CA ARG A 82 -3.13 -22.68 -8.83
C ARG A 82 -1.82 -22.05 -8.35
N LEU A 83 -1.89 -21.03 -7.50
CA LEU A 83 -0.71 -20.34 -6.96
C LEU A 83 0.25 -21.28 -6.18
N LEU A 84 -0.24 -22.42 -5.68
CA LEU A 84 0.60 -23.45 -5.06
C LEU A 84 0.98 -24.61 -5.99
N THR A 85 0.37 -24.77 -7.17
CA THR A 85 0.58 -25.96 -8.05
C THR A 85 1.17 -25.64 -9.41
N ASP A 86 1.01 -24.41 -9.91
CA ASP A 86 1.65 -23.91 -11.12
C ASP A 86 3.17 -23.80 -10.90
N PRO A 87 4.01 -24.47 -11.71
CA PRO A 87 5.46 -24.55 -11.46
C PRO A 87 6.21 -23.26 -11.83
N GLU A 88 5.64 -22.39 -12.66
CA GLU A 88 6.20 -21.08 -12.98
C GLU A 88 5.93 -20.10 -11.84
N MET A 89 4.73 -20.15 -11.23
CA MET A 89 4.41 -19.35 -10.04
C MET A 89 5.17 -19.83 -8.80
N ASN A 90 5.13 -21.14 -8.54
CA ASN A 90 5.64 -21.72 -7.31
C ASN A 90 6.96 -22.45 -7.54
N LEU A 91 8.09 -21.75 -7.35
CA LEU A 91 9.43 -22.33 -7.49
C LEU A 91 9.69 -23.55 -6.59
N LEU A 92 8.90 -23.78 -5.52
CA LEU A 92 8.97 -25.01 -4.72
C LEU A 92 8.42 -26.25 -5.47
N GLN A 93 7.93 -26.14 -6.70
CA GLN A 93 7.72 -27.28 -7.59
C GLN A 93 9.02 -27.72 -8.28
N ASN A 94 9.99 -26.81 -8.48
CA ASN A 94 11.29 -27.13 -9.04
C ASN A 94 12.15 -27.84 -7.96
N PRO A 95 12.62 -29.09 -8.18
CA PRO A 95 13.46 -29.81 -7.22
C PRO A 95 14.77 -29.11 -6.85
N GLU A 96 15.36 -28.32 -7.75
CA GLU A 96 16.59 -27.58 -7.51
C GLU A 96 16.37 -26.48 -6.47
N PHE A 97 15.36 -25.62 -6.68
CA PHE A 97 14.98 -24.56 -5.75
C PHE A 97 14.40 -25.11 -4.43
N LEU A 98 13.65 -26.22 -4.49
CA LEU A 98 13.10 -26.89 -3.31
C LEU A 98 14.19 -27.49 -2.42
N GLY A 99 15.28 -28.01 -2.99
CA GLY A 99 16.40 -28.64 -2.29
C GLY A 99 16.10 -30.07 -1.79
N GLN A 100 17.17 -30.85 -1.58
CA GLN A 100 17.05 -32.25 -1.14
C GLN A 100 16.48 -32.36 0.29
N GLY A 101 15.86 -33.49 0.62
CA GLY A 101 15.30 -33.71 1.96
C GLY A 101 14.12 -32.81 2.34
N SER A 102 13.60 -32.01 1.41
CA SER A 102 12.36 -31.25 1.55
C SER A 102 11.11 -32.16 1.56
N ASN A 103 9.95 -31.57 1.83
CA ASN A 103 8.66 -32.28 1.91
C ASN A 103 7.88 -32.19 0.58
N PRO A 104 6.99 -33.17 0.30
CA PRO A 104 6.15 -33.17 -0.88
C PRO A 104 5.19 -31.97 -0.92
N GLN A 105 4.48 -31.81 -2.03
CA GLN A 105 3.35 -30.87 -2.13
C GLN A 105 2.31 -31.14 -1.03
N LEU A 106 1.61 -30.09 -0.56
CA LEU A 106 0.50 -30.27 0.37
C LEU A 106 -0.58 -31.17 -0.25
N PRO A 107 -1.25 -32.05 0.53
CA PRO A 107 -2.37 -32.83 0.02
C PRO A 107 -3.47 -31.89 -0.55
N PRO A 108 -4.02 -32.15 -1.75
CA PRO A 108 -5.01 -31.25 -2.38
C PRO A 108 -6.24 -30.95 -1.53
N GLY A 109 -6.64 -31.87 -0.64
CA GLY A 109 -7.69 -31.61 0.36
C GLY A 109 -7.33 -30.47 1.32
N VAL A 110 -6.09 -30.43 1.82
CA VAL A 110 -5.60 -29.34 2.68
C VAL A 110 -5.52 -28.03 1.91
N ILE A 111 -5.06 -28.05 0.65
CA ILE A 111 -5.01 -26.85 -0.20
C ILE A 111 -6.41 -26.24 -0.36
N ARG A 112 -7.44 -27.06 -0.65
CA ARG A 112 -8.83 -26.58 -0.74
C ARG A 112 -9.39 -26.09 0.60
N SER A 113 -9.16 -26.82 1.70
CA SER A 113 -9.56 -26.35 3.05
C SER A 113 -8.94 -24.99 3.38
N MET A 114 -7.65 -24.79 3.09
CA MET A 114 -6.96 -23.52 3.32
C MET A 114 -7.49 -22.41 2.40
N HIS A 115 -7.75 -22.70 1.12
CA HIS A 115 -8.33 -21.74 0.17
C HIS A 115 -9.67 -21.19 0.67
N HIS A 116 -10.60 -22.04 1.12
CA HIS A 116 -11.89 -21.60 1.65
C HIS A 116 -11.78 -20.75 2.93
N LEU A 117 -10.70 -20.92 3.71
CA LEU A 117 -10.43 -20.13 4.91
C LEU A 117 -9.74 -18.78 4.63
N MET A 118 -9.17 -18.53 3.44
CA MET A 118 -8.31 -17.35 3.25
C MET A 118 -9.00 -16.00 3.51
N ASP A 119 -8.28 -15.13 4.19
CA ASP A 119 -8.51 -13.70 4.31
C ASP A 119 -7.13 -13.02 4.33
N CYS A 120 -7.07 -11.68 4.38
CA CYS A 120 -5.80 -10.97 4.32
C CYS A 120 -4.82 -11.35 5.46
N ALA A 121 -5.32 -11.65 6.66
CA ALA A 121 -4.49 -12.10 7.77
C ALA A 121 -4.07 -13.57 7.61
N LYS A 122 -5.02 -14.46 7.30
CA LYS A 122 -4.75 -15.89 7.11
C LYS A 122 -3.79 -16.16 5.96
N PHE A 123 -3.78 -15.31 4.94
CA PHE A 123 -2.77 -15.34 3.88
C PHE A 123 -1.36 -15.06 4.43
N THR A 124 -1.20 -14.04 5.29
CA THR A 124 0.10 -13.75 5.94
C THR A 124 0.59 -14.87 6.87
N ALA A 125 -0.29 -15.70 7.44
CA ALA A 125 0.09 -16.88 8.22
C ALA A 125 0.34 -18.12 7.35
N PHE A 126 -0.52 -18.38 6.35
CA PHE A 126 -0.45 -19.59 5.53
C PHE A 126 0.77 -19.61 4.61
N ILE A 127 1.10 -18.52 3.93
CA ILE A 127 2.20 -18.47 2.94
C ILE A 127 3.57 -18.83 3.57
N PRO A 128 4.02 -18.26 4.70
CA PRO A 128 5.25 -18.70 5.36
C PRO A 128 5.14 -20.09 5.99
N ALA A 129 3.97 -20.49 6.52
CA ALA A 129 3.76 -21.85 7.04
C ALA A 129 3.86 -22.92 5.94
N TYR A 130 3.36 -22.63 4.72
CA TYR A 130 3.50 -23.48 3.54
C TYR A 130 4.96 -23.61 3.13
N TYR A 131 5.69 -22.50 3.04
CA TYR A 131 7.11 -22.50 2.77
C TYR A 131 7.87 -23.33 3.82
N ALA A 132 7.57 -23.12 5.11
CA ALA A 132 8.15 -23.87 6.22
C ALA A 132 7.90 -25.39 6.10
N TYR A 133 6.67 -25.78 5.80
CA TYR A 133 6.32 -27.17 5.52
C TYR A 133 7.14 -27.73 4.36
N ARG A 134 7.11 -27.09 3.17
CA ARG A 134 7.81 -27.57 1.97
C ARG A 134 9.31 -27.70 2.19
N ARG A 135 9.96 -26.70 2.80
CA ARG A 135 11.40 -26.69 3.10
C ARG A 135 11.79 -27.47 4.36
N ALA A 136 10.85 -28.14 5.05
CA ALA A 136 11.11 -28.94 6.25
C ALA A 136 11.71 -28.11 7.42
N LEU A 137 11.24 -26.87 7.59
CA LEU A 137 11.56 -25.93 8.68
C LEU A 137 10.56 -26.06 9.83
N PRO A 138 10.89 -25.60 11.05
CA PRO A 138 9.90 -25.47 12.14
C PRO A 138 8.94 -24.29 11.88
N TRP A 139 7.66 -24.46 12.25
CA TRP A 139 6.66 -23.39 12.32
C TRP A 139 5.88 -23.37 13.65
N ILE A 140 5.42 -22.18 14.06
CA ILE A 140 4.56 -21.94 15.24
C ILE A 140 3.64 -20.75 14.92
N THR A 141 2.37 -20.81 15.32
CA THR A 141 1.41 -19.69 15.30
C THR A 141 0.85 -19.45 16.72
N ALA A 142 0.36 -18.25 17.04
CA ALA A 142 -0.27 -17.93 18.32
C ALA A 142 -1.80 -17.90 18.21
N THR A 143 -2.47 -18.07 19.34
CA THR A 143 -3.87 -17.68 19.51
C THR A 143 -3.89 -16.43 20.38
N VAL A 144 -4.65 -15.40 20.00
CA VAL A 144 -4.78 -14.16 20.77
C VAL A 144 -6.11 -14.09 21.54
N TYR A 145 -6.09 -13.37 22.65
CA TYR A 145 -7.28 -12.94 23.38
C TYR A 145 -7.29 -11.42 23.52
N SER A 146 -8.48 -10.83 23.58
CA SER A 146 -8.66 -9.38 23.72
C SER A 146 -8.03 -8.86 25.00
N GLY A 147 -7.36 -7.70 24.90
CA GLY A 147 -6.96 -6.92 26.06
C GLY A 147 -8.16 -6.39 26.86
N GLU A 148 -9.32 -6.32 26.21
CA GLU A 148 -10.51 -5.60 26.68
C GLU A 148 -11.71 -6.53 26.86
N ARG A 149 -12.46 -6.34 27.94
CA ARG A 149 -13.55 -7.26 28.32
C ARG A 149 -14.74 -7.13 27.37
N GLY A 150 -14.92 -8.11 26.49
CA GLY A 150 -16.07 -8.23 25.60
C GLY A 150 -15.87 -7.58 24.22
N VAL A 151 -14.68 -7.04 23.94
CA VAL A 151 -14.32 -6.48 22.62
C VAL A 151 -13.73 -7.58 21.75
N ASP A 152 -14.09 -7.62 20.46
CA ASP A 152 -13.54 -8.57 19.49
C ASP A 152 -12.05 -8.29 19.23
N VAL A 153 -11.24 -9.35 19.26
CA VAL A 153 -9.79 -9.38 18.99
C VAL A 153 -9.36 -8.73 17.67
N ARG A 154 -10.26 -8.54 16.70
CA ARG A 154 -10.01 -7.82 15.44
C ARG A 154 -9.98 -6.30 15.61
N ILE A 155 -10.71 -5.75 16.58
CA ILE A 155 -10.96 -4.30 16.76
C ILE A 155 -10.52 -3.74 18.11
N SER A 156 -10.10 -4.60 19.05
CA SER A 156 -9.56 -4.22 20.35
C SER A 156 -8.37 -3.26 20.24
N SER A 157 -8.17 -2.41 21.24
CA SER A 157 -7.01 -1.51 21.30
C SER A 157 -5.68 -2.28 21.38
N PHE A 158 -5.67 -3.46 22.03
CA PHE A 158 -4.56 -4.41 22.03
C PHE A 158 -5.02 -5.84 22.38
N ASN A 159 -4.13 -6.81 22.18
CA ASN A 159 -4.33 -8.24 22.42
C ASN A 159 -3.18 -8.87 23.21
N TYR A 160 -3.49 -9.98 23.90
CA TYR A 160 -2.52 -10.85 24.56
C TYR A 160 -2.31 -12.15 23.74
N PRO A 161 -1.07 -12.51 23.35
CA PRO A 161 -0.79 -13.77 22.67
C PRO A 161 -0.68 -14.93 23.67
N THR A 162 -1.08 -16.12 23.22
CA THR A 162 -1.02 -17.37 23.98
C THR A 162 -0.46 -18.51 23.13
N ARG A 163 -0.43 -19.75 23.67
CA ARG A 163 0.05 -20.93 22.95
C ARG A 163 -0.97 -21.36 21.89
N GLY A 164 -0.67 -21.07 20.63
CA GLY A 164 -1.33 -21.68 19.46
C GLY A 164 -0.54 -22.89 18.93
N ALA A 165 -0.79 -23.24 17.66
CA ALA A 165 -0.21 -24.41 17.00
C ALA A 165 1.33 -24.36 16.94
N ASN A 166 1.99 -25.51 17.14
CA ASN A 166 3.45 -25.69 17.03
C ASN A 166 3.73 -26.96 16.22
N SER A 167 4.47 -26.84 15.11
CA SER A 167 4.71 -27.93 14.14
C SER A 167 5.20 -29.23 14.76
N ALA A 168 6.02 -29.17 15.82
CA ALA A 168 6.53 -30.36 16.51
C ALA A 168 5.51 -31.10 17.41
N ALA A 169 4.36 -30.48 17.71
CA ALA A 169 3.36 -30.99 18.66
C ALA A 169 2.16 -31.71 18.01
N TYR A 170 2.16 -31.86 16.68
CA TYR A 170 1.03 -32.40 15.90
C TYR A 170 1.42 -33.71 15.22
N GLY A 171 0.46 -34.63 15.05
CA GLY A 171 0.66 -35.88 14.28
C GLY A 171 0.24 -35.80 12.81
N SER A 172 -0.21 -34.62 12.33
CA SER A 172 -0.77 -34.46 10.98
C SER A 172 -0.61 -33.04 10.47
N VAL A 173 -0.16 -32.92 9.21
CA VAL A 173 -0.11 -31.65 8.47
C VAL A 173 -1.49 -30.98 8.36
N SER A 174 -2.57 -31.77 8.16
CA SER A 174 -3.91 -31.20 8.05
C SER A 174 -4.42 -30.63 9.37
N ALA A 175 -4.16 -31.31 10.48
CA ALA A 175 -4.55 -30.81 11.81
C ALA A 175 -3.76 -29.55 12.16
N PHE A 176 -2.46 -29.53 11.85
CA PHE A 176 -1.63 -28.34 12.06
C PHE A 176 -2.13 -27.14 11.26
N PHE A 177 -2.36 -27.27 9.95
CA PHE A 177 -2.79 -26.13 9.13
C PHE A 177 -4.18 -25.63 9.52
N ASN A 178 -5.11 -26.52 9.89
CA ASN A 178 -6.42 -26.11 10.41
C ASN A 178 -6.31 -25.25 11.67
N ASP A 179 -5.50 -25.66 12.66
CA ASP A 179 -5.32 -24.89 13.90
C ASP A 179 -4.47 -23.63 13.69
N ALA A 180 -3.41 -23.71 12.89
CA ALA A 180 -2.43 -22.65 12.67
C ALA A 180 -2.92 -21.52 11.77
N VAL A 181 -3.94 -21.77 10.94
CA VAL A 181 -4.55 -20.79 10.03
C VAL A 181 -5.98 -20.46 10.45
N GLY A 182 -6.77 -21.44 10.92
CA GLY A 182 -8.15 -21.21 11.36
C GLY A 182 -8.26 -20.21 12.52
N HIS A 183 -7.34 -20.29 13.49
CA HIS A 183 -7.28 -19.36 14.63
C HIS A 183 -6.50 -18.07 14.34
N PHE A 184 -5.86 -17.92 13.18
CA PHE A 184 -5.13 -16.71 12.84
C PHE A 184 -6.05 -15.64 12.24
N ILE A 185 -5.92 -14.42 12.74
CA ILE A 185 -6.75 -13.26 12.38
C ILE A 185 -5.89 -11.99 12.42
N SER A 186 -6.42 -10.87 11.93
CA SER A 186 -5.77 -9.56 12.04
C SER A 186 -5.43 -9.17 13.48
N GLY A 187 -6.19 -9.69 14.46
CA GLY A 187 -5.89 -9.57 15.87
C GLY A 187 -4.53 -10.13 16.31
N ASN A 188 -3.95 -11.12 15.61
CA ASN A 188 -2.61 -11.65 15.92
C ASN A 188 -1.51 -10.58 15.82
N TYR A 189 -1.77 -9.49 15.09
CA TYR A 189 -0.84 -8.36 14.99
C TYR A 189 -0.95 -7.37 16.15
N ARG A 190 -2.10 -7.23 16.83
CA ARG A 190 -2.36 -6.20 17.86
C ARG A 190 -1.65 -6.40 19.21
N VAL A 191 -0.43 -6.94 19.21
CA VAL A 191 0.34 -7.26 20.43
C VAL A 191 1.35 -6.14 20.72
N ASN A 192 1.09 -5.34 21.76
CA ASN A 192 2.01 -4.33 22.28
C ASN A 192 3.37 -4.98 22.63
N LEU A 193 4.49 -4.31 22.29
CA LEU A 193 5.83 -4.91 22.36
C LEU A 193 6.30 -5.24 23.79
N ASN A 194 5.83 -4.47 24.77
CA ASN A 194 6.03 -4.66 26.21
C ASN A 194 4.83 -5.35 26.89
N GLY A 195 3.81 -5.76 26.12
CA GLY A 195 2.59 -6.35 26.65
C GLY A 195 2.83 -7.70 27.34
N LYS A 196 1.86 -8.10 28.19
CA LYS A 196 1.86 -9.42 28.81
C LYS A 196 2.02 -10.51 27.74
N ASP A 197 2.95 -11.43 27.98
CA ASP A 197 3.30 -12.56 27.11
C ASP A 197 3.78 -12.18 25.69
N ALA A 198 4.15 -10.91 25.41
CA ALA A 198 4.50 -10.43 24.06
C ALA A 198 5.64 -11.21 23.34
N GLY A 199 6.51 -11.94 24.07
CA GLY A 199 7.46 -12.89 23.50
C GLY A 199 6.81 -14.07 22.75
N LEU A 200 5.50 -14.27 22.90
CA LEU A 200 4.68 -15.21 22.13
C LEU A 200 4.09 -14.63 20.84
N SER A 201 4.39 -13.38 20.47
CA SER A 201 3.90 -12.78 19.21
C SER A 201 4.37 -13.57 17.98
N ASP A 202 3.55 -13.57 16.92
CA ASP A 202 3.90 -14.21 15.64
C ASP A 202 4.81 -13.35 14.76
N THR A 203 4.82 -12.04 14.99
CA THR A 203 5.64 -11.06 14.27
C THR A 203 6.30 -10.07 15.24
N VAL A 204 7.39 -9.45 14.79
CA VAL A 204 8.07 -8.35 15.46
C VAL A 204 8.35 -7.21 14.46
N PRO A 205 8.45 -5.95 14.90
CA PRO A 205 8.90 -4.83 14.07
C PRO A 205 10.21 -5.12 13.32
N VAL A 206 10.33 -4.71 12.05
CA VAL A 206 11.52 -4.95 11.21
C VAL A 206 12.29 -3.67 10.91
N ALA A 207 13.60 -3.79 10.72
CA ALA A 207 14.50 -2.71 10.33
C ALA A 207 14.22 -2.21 8.91
N LEU A 208 14.28 -0.89 8.74
CA LEU A 208 13.89 -0.22 7.49
C LEU A 208 15.06 -0.13 6.49
N ASN A 209 15.57 -1.27 6.02
CA ASN A 209 16.68 -1.31 5.04
C ASN A 209 16.67 -2.60 4.19
N ARG A 210 17.36 -2.59 3.04
CA ARG A 210 17.38 -3.71 2.07
C ARG A 210 17.94 -5.05 2.60
N GLN A 211 18.63 -5.06 3.74
CA GLN A 211 19.14 -6.30 4.33
C GLN A 211 18.03 -7.12 5.01
N TYR A 212 17.03 -6.44 5.58
CA TYR A 212 16.03 -7.06 6.45
C TYR A 212 14.57 -6.85 6.03
N LEU A 213 14.24 -5.73 5.39
CA LEU A 213 12.90 -5.46 4.85
C LEU A 213 12.74 -6.16 3.48
N LEU A 214 12.65 -7.48 3.54
CA LEU A 214 12.63 -8.39 2.39
C LEU A 214 11.20 -8.79 2.00
N PRO A 215 10.96 -9.21 0.75
CA PRO A 215 9.79 -10.03 0.42
C PRO A 215 9.59 -11.17 1.42
N GLY A 216 8.35 -11.41 1.84
CA GLY A 216 8.01 -12.29 2.97
C GLY A 216 7.96 -11.60 4.34
N CYS A 217 8.34 -10.32 4.46
CA CYS A 217 7.92 -9.47 5.57
C CYS A 217 6.42 -9.16 5.48
N MET A 218 5.85 -8.60 6.55
CA MET A 218 4.43 -8.26 6.67
C MET A 218 4.25 -6.76 6.91
N ASN A 219 3.13 -6.21 6.43
CA ASN A 219 2.66 -4.88 6.78
C ASN A 219 1.28 -4.97 7.43
N TYR A 220 1.08 -4.29 8.55
CA TYR A 220 -0.19 -4.29 9.29
C TYR A 220 -0.74 -2.87 9.49
N LEU A 221 -1.93 -2.62 8.93
CA LEU A 221 -2.67 -1.36 9.01
C LEU A 221 -4.07 -1.63 9.55
N ASP A 222 -4.24 -1.42 10.86
CA ASP A 222 -5.50 -1.48 11.63
C ASP A 222 -6.59 -2.43 11.08
N GLY A 223 -6.32 -3.73 11.16
CA GLY A 223 -7.22 -4.78 10.67
C GLY A 223 -6.82 -5.36 9.30
N HIS A 224 -6.12 -4.62 8.45
CA HIS A 224 -5.60 -5.09 7.18
C HIS A 224 -4.17 -5.63 7.29
N CYS A 225 -3.91 -6.80 6.71
CA CYS A 225 -2.62 -7.48 6.74
C CYS A 225 -2.15 -7.74 5.30
N LEU A 226 -0.88 -7.50 5.01
CA LEU A 226 -0.29 -7.59 3.67
C LEU A 226 1.07 -8.29 3.73
N VAL A 227 1.39 -9.13 2.73
CA VAL A 227 2.72 -9.74 2.58
C VAL A 227 3.55 -8.81 1.68
N LEU A 228 4.67 -8.27 2.16
CA LEU A 228 5.64 -7.59 1.29
C LEU A 228 6.14 -8.60 0.26
N ALA A 229 6.09 -8.26 -1.02
CA ALA A 229 6.31 -9.21 -2.09
C ALA A 229 7.32 -8.76 -3.14
N LYS A 230 7.54 -7.45 -3.31
CA LYS A 230 8.66 -6.91 -4.10
C LYS A 230 9.17 -5.62 -3.46
N VAL A 231 10.48 -5.40 -3.55
CA VAL A 231 11.11 -4.09 -3.33
C VAL A 231 11.72 -3.67 -4.66
N THR A 232 11.21 -2.59 -5.26
CA THR A 232 11.70 -2.13 -6.57
C THR A 232 13.12 -1.58 -6.50
N GLU A 233 13.71 -1.31 -7.66
CA GLU A 233 14.99 -0.60 -7.77
C GLU A 233 14.91 0.84 -7.23
N TYR A 234 13.72 1.46 -7.24
CA TYR A 234 13.47 2.80 -6.69
C TYR A 234 13.15 2.80 -5.18
N GLY A 235 13.14 1.62 -4.54
CA GLY A 235 12.84 1.46 -3.12
C GLY A 235 11.34 1.39 -2.78
N GLU A 236 10.47 1.24 -3.78
CA GLU A 236 9.03 1.10 -3.57
C GLU A 236 8.68 -0.30 -3.05
N LEU A 237 7.74 -0.37 -2.11
CA LEU A 237 7.25 -1.61 -1.52
C LEU A 237 5.94 -2.05 -2.18
N TYR A 238 5.94 -3.22 -2.82
CA TYR A 238 4.77 -3.84 -3.44
C TYR A 238 4.38 -5.13 -2.70
N PHE A 239 3.10 -5.38 -2.53
CA PHE A 239 2.55 -6.38 -1.61
C PHE A 239 1.63 -7.39 -2.31
N LEU A 240 1.46 -8.56 -1.69
CA LEU A 240 0.39 -9.52 -1.98
C LEU A 240 -0.66 -9.51 -0.86
N ASN A 241 -1.93 -9.65 -1.25
CA ASN A 241 -3.11 -9.68 -0.38
C ASN A 241 -4.02 -10.87 -0.75
N CYS A 242 -4.91 -11.28 0.15
CA CYS A 242 -6.08 -12.10 -0.18
C CYS A 242 -7.37 -11.45 0.33
N SER A 243 -8.44 -11.48 -0.47
CA SER A 243 -9.74 -10.92 -0.11
C SER A 243 -10.61 -11.85 0.76
N THR A 244 -11.57 -11.22 1.42
CA THR A 244 -12.68 -11.83 2.17
C THR A 244 -13.86 -12.24 1.27
N THR A 245 -13.81 -11.97 -0.04
CA THR A 245 -14.76 -12.44 -1.07
C THR A 245 -14.89 -13.97 -1.09
N ASN A 246 -16.06 -14.48 -1.51
CA ASN A 246 -16.31 -15.92 -1.68
C ASN A 246 -15.32 -16.63 -2.62
N THR A 247 -14.77 -15.90 -3.58
CA THR A 247 -13.76 -16.35 -4.56
C THR A 247 -12.33 -16.37 -4.03
N ARG A 248 -12.08 -15.80 -2.83
CA ARG A 248 -10.80 -15.88 -2.09
C ARG A 248 -9.62 -15.47 -2.98
N ASP A 249 -9.77 -14.27 -3.55
CA ASP A 249 -8.92 -13.73 -4.61
C ASP A 249 -7.61 -13.20 -4.04
N ILE A 250 -6.50 -13.57 -4.69
CA ILE A 250 -5.17 -13.06 -4.36
C ILE A 250 -4.89 -11.86 -5.26
N PHE A 251 -4.50 -10.72 -4.67
CA PHE A 251 -4.31 -9.44 -5.35
C PHE A 251 -2.91 -8.85 -5.10
N THR A 252 -2.49 -7.94 -5.97
CA THR A 252 -1.23 -7.19 -5.91
C THR A 252 -1.49 -5.74 -5.55
N TYR A 253 -0.91 -5.27 -4.44
CA TYR A 253 -1.04 -3.91 -3.93
C TYR A 253 0.28 -3.18 -4.19
N ASN A 254 0.27 -2.18 -5.07
CA ASN A 254 1.49 -1.54 -5.55
C ASN A 254 1.53 -0.08 -5.06
N GLY A 255 2.59 0.27 -4.35
CA GLY A 255 2.87 1.62 -3.87
C GLY A 255 2.77 1.77 -2.35
N MET A 256 3.44 2.80 -1.84
CA MET A 256 3.64 3.03 -0.40
C MET A 256 2.37 3.37 0.39
N ASN A 257 1.22 3.57 -0.26
CA ASN A 257 -0.03 3.93 0.40
C ASN A 257 -0.62 2.81 1.30
N ALA A 258 -0.08 1.59 1.22
CA ALA A 258 -0.31 0.54 2.22
C ALA A 258 0.44 0.78 3.56
N VAL A 259 1.55 1.52 3.53
CA VAL A 259 2.50 1.71 4.64
C VAL A 259 2.16 3.01 5.38
N GLY A 260 1.15 2.95 6.23
CA GLY A 260 0.65 4.09 7.01
C GLY A 260 0.11 3.65 8.37
N GLY A 261 -0.57 4.56 9.07
CA GLY A 261 -1.25 4.25 10.32
C GLY A 261 -0.36 3.66 11.42
N ILE A 262 0.92 4.03 11.45
CA ILE A 262 1.87 3.62 12.49
C ILE A 262 1.70 4.55 13.69
N THR A 263 1.25 4.01 14.83
CA THR A 263 1.23 4.78 16.09
C THR A 263 2.65 5.20 16.49
N PRO A 264 2.93 6.50 16.69
CA PRO A 264 4.21 6.97 17.21
C PRO A 264 4.54 6.38 18.59
N ARG A 265 5.83 6.14 18.86
CA ARG A 265 6.28 5.79 20.20
C ARG A 265 5.99 6.93 21.18
N GLY A 266 5.35 6.64 22.30
CA GLY A 266 4.99 7.64 23.31
C GLY A 266 3.71 8.43 23.04
N SER A 267 2.85 8.01 22.10
CA SER A 267 1.51 8.60 21.91
C SER A 267 0.56 8.39 23.11
N ASP A 268 0.85 7.39 23.95
CA ASP A 268 0.17 7.11 25.22
C ASP A 268 1.14 7.46 26.38
N PRO A 269 0.81 8.44 27.24
CA PRO A 269 1.68 8.85 28.35
C PRO A 269 1.84 7.82 29.46
N GLU A 270 0.92 6.85 29.60
CA GLU A 270 0.99 5.80 30.62
C GLU A 270 1.71 4.54 30.09
N ASN A 271 1.69 4.32 28.77
CA ASN A 271 2.39 3.23 28.11
C ASN A 271 3.07 3.65 26.80
N GLU A 272 4.38 3.90 26.84
CA GLU A 272 5.19 4.34 25.69
C GLU A 272 5.04 3.48 24.42
N TRP A 273 4.65 2.20 24.56
CA TRP A 273 4.52 1.22 23.46
C TRP A 273 3.08 0.82 23.14
N SER A 274 2.08 1.56 23.65
CA SER A 274 0.68 1.41 23.25
C SER A 274 0.54 1.67 21.75
N GLY A 275 -0.21 0.81 21.04
CA GLY A 275 -0.42 0.93 19.59
C GLY A 275 0.81 0.62 18.72
N CYS A 276 2.00 0.43 19.30
CA CYS A 276 3.28 0.18 18.60
C CYS A 276 3.38 -1.25 18.03
N PHE A 277 2.34 -1.66 17.32
CA PHE A 277 2.20 -2.97 16.67
C PHE A 277 1.80 -2.86 15.18
N GLN A 278 1.35 -1.69 14.73
CA GLN A 278 1.14 -1.36 13.31
C GLN A 278 2.47 -1.28 12.55
N GLY A 279 2.39 -1.19 11.22
CA GLY A 279 3.53 -0.98 10.32
C GLY A 279 4.22 -2.24 9.82
N LEU A 280 5.52 -2.11 9.52
CA LEU A 280 6.35 -3.11 8.85
C LEU A 280 6.97 -4.08 9.86
N ARG A 281 6.87 -5.39 9.58
CA ARG A 281 7.16 -6.46 10.54
C ARG A 281 7.79 -7.67 9.87
N VAL A 282 8.64 -8.38 10.61
CA VAL A 282 9.21 -9.67 10.25
C VAL A 282 8.56 -10.79 11.08
N LEU A 283 8.44 -11.97 10.50
CA LEU A 283 7.92 -13.16 11.17
C LEU A 283 8.87 -13.60 12.30
N ARG A 284 8.35 -14.02 13.45
CA ARG A 284 9.16 -14.49 14.59
C ARG A 284 9.65 -15.92 14.37
N TYR A 285 10.56 -16.10 13.40
CA TYR A 285 11.05 -17.38 12.91
C TYR A 285 11.46 -18.36 14.02
N PRO A 286 10.73 -19.49 14.18
CA PRO A 286 11.00 -20.46 15.23
C PRO A 286 12.40 -21.08 15.17
N ILE A 287 12.87 -21.55 16.33
CA ILE A 287 14.11 -22.31 16.49
C ILE A 287 13.83 -23.71 17.01
N ALA A 288 14.40 -24.69 16.32
CA ALA A 288 14.45 -26.09 16.71
C ALA A 288 15.74 -26.34 17.49
N GLU A 289 15.63 -26.50 18.81
CA GLU A 289 16.73 -26.88 19.68
C GLU A 289 17.04 -28.37 19.47
N THR A 290 18.31 -28.74 19.45
CA THR A 290 18.77 -30.12 19.19
C THR A 290 19.67 -30.68 20.29
N ASP A 291 19.75 -32.01 20.34
CA ASP A 291 20.83 -32.70 21.05
C ASP A 291 22.17 -32.62 20.26
N ALA A 292 23.24 -33.12 20.86
CA ALA A 292 24.57 -33.18 20.23
C ALA A 292 24.68 -34.12 19.01
N ARG A 293 23.57 -34.72 18.56
CA ARG A 293 23.46 -35.56 17.36
C ARG A 293 22.53 -34.94 16.30
N GLY A 294 22.05 -33.72 16.53
CA GLY A 294 21.13 -33.00 15.65
C GLY A 294 19.66 -33.43 15.75
N ASN A 295 19.28 -34.26 16.74
CA ASN A 295 17.89 -34.65 16.96
C ASN A 295 17.14 -33.50 17.65
N VAL A 296 15.98 -33.09 17.13
CA VAL A 296 15.20 -31.97 17.68
C VAL A 296 14.57 -32.36 19.00
N ILE A 297 14.94 -31.67 20.08
CA ILE A 297 14.40 -31.85 21.43
C ILE A 297 13.21 -30.93 21.71
N ARG A 298 13.16 -29.75 21.07
CA ARG A 298 12.08 -28.77 21.24
C ARG A 298 12.02 -27.79 20.07
N VAL A 299 10.82 -27.36 19.68
CA VAL A 299 10.61 -26.21 18.80
C VAL A 299 10.00 -25.06 19.62
N ARG A 300 10.64 -23.89 19.61
CA ARG A 300 10.20 -22.68 20.33
C ARG A 300 10.29 -21.42 19.47
N ARG A 301 9.69 -20.33 19.93
CA ARG A 301 9.90 -18.99 19.38
C ARG A 301 11.31 -18.48 19.72
N ARG A 302 11.87 -17.65 18.83
CA ARG A 302 13.03 -16.80 19.13
C ARG A 302 12.62 -15.61 20.02
N THR A 303 13.48 -15.28 20.97
CA THR A 303 13.43 -14.03 21.74
C THR A 303 13.59 -12.80 20.84
N ASN A 304 13.30 -11.61 21.34
CA ASN A 304 13.52 -10.38 20.58
C ASN A 304 15.02 -10.18 20.23
N GLU A 305 15.93 -10.60 21.11
CA GLU A 305 17.37 -10.49 20.87
C GLU A 305 17.85 -11.47 19.78
N GLU A 306 17.42 -12.74 19.83
CA GLU A 306 17.67 -13.70 18.73
C GLU A 306 17.01 -13.26 17.40
N MET A 307 15.97 -12.44 17.43
CA MET A 307 15.34 -11.89 16.23
C MET A 307 16.12 -10.71 15.62
N ARG A 308 17.18 -10.18 16.26
CA ARG A 308 18.08 -9.20 15.61
C ARG A 308 18.84 -9.80 14.43
N GLU A 309 19.13 -11.11 14.47
CA GLU A 309 19.68 -11.88 13.35
C GLU A 309 18.80 -11.76 12.07
N PHE A 310 17.50 -11.48 12.26
CA PHE A 310 16.48 -11.30 11.22
C PHE A 310 15.96 -9.87 11.13
N GLY A 311 16.70 -8.90 11.70
CA GLY A 311 16.39 -7.48 11.58
C GLY A 311 15.29 -6.96 12.49
N TYR A 312 15.07 -7.54 13.67
CA TYR A 312 14.21 -6.91 14.69
C TYR A 312 14.71 -5.50 15.05
N SER A 313 13.88 -4.50 14.78
CA SER A 313 14.16 -3.09 15.05
C SER A 313 12.85 -2.33 15.30
N THR A 314 12.81 -1.51 16.36
CA THR A 314 11.67 -0.65 16.70
C THR A 314 11.70 0.71 16.01
N GLU A 315 12.72 0.99 15.18
CA GLU A 315 13.04 2.33 14.69
C GLU A 315 11.87 3.06 14.02
N GLN A 316 10.95 2.35 13.35
CA GLN A 316 9.81 2.96 12.68
C GLN A 316 8.91 3.78 13.64
N TYR A 317 8.80 3.40 14.92
CA TYR A 317 7.99 4.12 15.90
C TYR A 317 8.70 5.36 16.46
N ASP A 318 10.04 5.33 16.51
CA ASP A 318 10.87 6.48 16.85
C ASP A 318 10.94 7.48 15.66
N VAL A 319 11.12 6.99 14.43
CA VAL A 319 11.07 7.75 13.17
C VAL A 319 9.73 8.45 12.98
N VAL A 320 8.61 7.75 13.17
CA VAL A 320 7.27 8.36 13.00
C VAL A 320 6.98 9.37 14.11
N ARG A 321 7.51 9.22 15.32
CA ARG A 321 7.50 10.27 16.34
C ARG A 321 8.30 11.48 15.90
N GLU A 322 9.52 11.29 15.41
CA GLU A 322 10.40 12.38 14.97
C GLU A 322 9.77 13.21 13.85
N MET A 323 9.25 12.55 12.80
CA MET A 323 8.51 13.19 11.70
C MET A 323 7.24 13.92 12.18
N TYR A 324 6.53 13.38 13.18
CA TYR A 324 5.37 14.05 13.77
C TYR A 324 5.77 15.32 14.54
N THR A 325 6.93 15.32 15.21
CA THR A 325 7.40 16.45 16.04
C THR A 325 8.22 17.50 15.32
N SER A 326 8.84 17.18 14.19
CA SER A 326 9.82 18.05 13.49
C SER A 326 9.60 18.20 11.98
N HIS A 327 8.78 17.33 11.37
CA HIS A 327 8.43 17.32 9.93
C HIS A 327 9.59 17.06 8.94
N GLU A 328 10.79 16.75 9.43
CA GLU A 328 11.93 16.29 8.65
C GLU A 328 12.77 15.30 9.47
N ILE A 329 13.44 14.35 8.81
CA ILE A 329 14.58 13.61 9.38
C ILE A 329 15.80 13.88 8.49
N GLU A 330 17.01 13.90 9.06
CA GLU A 330 18.25 13.98 8.28
C GLU A 330 18.86 12.58 8.08
N GLU A 331 19.18 12.23 6.83
CA GLU A 331 19.84 10.97 6.48
C GLU A 331 20.77 11.16 5.28
N ASP A 332 22.05 10.82 5.44
CA ASP A 332 23.13 11.03 4.44
C ASP A 332 23.18 12.44 3.83
N GLY A 333 22.83 13.47 4.62
CA GLY A 333 22.75 14.87 4.19
C GLY A 333 21.51 15.22 3.35
N LEU A 334 20.58 14.28 3.17
CA LEU A 334 19.25 14.50 2.61
C LEU A 334 18.23 14.70 3.73
N LYS A 335 17.09 15.32 3.41
CA LYS A 335 16.01 15.63 4.36
C LYS A 335 14.67 15.01 3.93
N PRO A 336 14.48 13.68 4.09
CA PRO A 336 13.17 13.04 3.92
C PRO A 336 12.08 13.69 4.78
N GLN A 337 10.96 14.05 4.13
CA GLN A 337 9.81 14.73 4.76
C GLN A 337 8.68 13.75 5.15
N SER A 338 8.85 12.46 4.86
CA SER A 338 7.88 11.41 5.16
C SER A 338 8.56 10.06 5.33
N LEU A 339 7.88 9.12 5.99
CA LEU A 339 8.33 7.73 6.13
C LEU A 339 8.52 7.06 4.76
N HIS A 340 7.73 7.46 3.76
CA HIS A 340 7.86 6.95 2.39
C HIS A 340 9.13 7.45 1.72
N ASP A 341 9.51 8.71 1.91
CA ASP A 341 10.78 9.24 1.42
C ASP A 341 11.96 8.52 2.07
N LEU A 342 11.95 8.36 3.40
CA LEU A 342 12.99 7.64 4.15
C LEU A 342 13.14 6.20 3.65
N ILE A 343 12.02 5.47 3.50
CA ILE A 343 12.04 4.11 2.95
C ILE A 343 12.58 4.12 1.52
N ARG A 344 12.16 5.02 0.62
CA ARG A 344 12.73 5.12 -0.75
C ARG A 344 14.23 5.35 -0.73
N LEU A 345 14.73 6.26 0.11
CA LEU A 345 16.15 6.56 0.23
C LEU A 345 16.97 5.34 0.68
N ARG A 346 16.50 4.60 1.69
CA ARG A 346 17.16 3.39 2.22
C ARG A 346 16.96 2.12 1.39
N MET A 347 15.88 2.06 0.61
CA MET A 347 15.47 0.86 -0.12
C MET A 347 15.82 0.91 -1.61
N LYS A 348 16.24 2.03 -2.19
CA LYS A 348 16.64 2.09 -3.61
C LYS A 348 17.97 1.36 -3.89
N THR A 349 18.18 0.99 -5.15
CA THR A 349 19.42 0.44 -5.71
C THR A 349 19.92 1.21 -6.94
N VAL A 350 19.17 2.22 -7.40
CA VAL A 350 19.57 3.12 -8.49
C VAL A 350 19.94 4.50 -7.96
N ASP A 351 20.95 5.10 -8.58
CA ASP A 351 21.38 6.48 -8.31
C ASP A 351 20.45 7.54 -8.91
N GLN A 352 19.57 7.16 -9.85
CA GLN A 352 18.72 8.08 -10.62
C GLN A 352 17.31 7.51 -10.87
N VAL A 353 16.32 8.38 -11.05
CA VAL A 353 14.96 8.09 -11.57
C VAL A 353 14.78 8.72 -12.94
N VAL A 354 14.01 8.08 -13.83
CA VAL A 354 13.63 8.61 -15.17
C VAL A 354 12.11 8.91 -15.18
N PRO A 355 11.65 10.15 -14.94
CA PRO A 355 10.23 10.40 -14.70
C PRO A 355 9.32 10.15 -15.91
N ALA A 356 9.74 10.47 -17.13
CA ALA A 356 8.93 10.20 -18.32
C ALA A 356 8.65 8.70 -18.50
N ALA A 357 9.69 7.86 -18.33
CA ALA A 357 9.57 6.40 -18.42
C ALA A 357 8.69 5.83 -17.29
N PHE A 358 8.85 6.32 -16.06
CA PHE A 358 8.02 5.90 -14.92
C PHE A 358 6.55 6.29 -15.12
N ILE A 359 6.27 7.55 -15.48
CA ILE A 359 4.91 8.06 -15.72
C ILE A 359 4.24 7.24 -16.83
N ALA A 360 4.94 6.99 -17.94
CA ALA A 360 4.42 6.18 -19.05
C ALA A 360 4.00 4.77 -18.58
N ALA A 361 4.90 4.05 -17.90
CA ALA A 361 4.65 2.69 -17.43
C ALA A 361 3.59 2.62 -16.31
N TYR A 362 3.58 3.59 -15.39
CA TYR A 362 2.59 3.63 -14.31
C TYR A 362 1.18 4.00 -14.81
N CYS A 363 1.08 4.79 -15.88
CA CYS A 363 -0.17 5.02 -16.58
C CYS A 363 -0.72 3.73 -17.23
N ASP A 364 0.12 2.78 -17.66
CA ASP A 364 -0.32 1.45 -18.11
C ASP A 364 -0.77 0.54 -16.93
N GLU A 365 -0.14 0.66 -15.75
CA GLU A 365 -0.65 -0.01 -14.55
C GLU A 365 -2.04 0.52 -14.14
N LEU A 366 -2.22 1.84 -14.13
CA LEU A 366 -3.51 2.47 -13.84
C LEU A 366 -4.60 2.02 -14.83
N LEU A 367 -4.32 2.03 -16.14
CA LEU A 367 -5.25 1.52 -17.15
C LEU A 367 -5.62 0.05 -16.89
N SER A 368 -4.64 -0.78 -16.55
CA SER A 368 -4.84 -2.20 -16.24
C SER A 368 -5.76 -2.40 -15.03
N ALA A 369 -5.56 -1.63 -13.95
CA ALA A 369 -6.36 -1.70 -12.73
C ALA A 369 -7.83 -1.28 -12.95
N TYR A 370 -8.11 -0.41 -13.93
CA TYR A 370 -9.47 -0.06 -14.35
C TYR A 370 -10.07 -1.05 -15.36
N LEU A 371 -9.28 -1.65 -16.26
CA LEU A 371 -9.76 -2.75 -17.12
C LEU A 371 -10.23 -3.96 -16.31
N GLU A 372 -9.52 -4.32 -15.24
CA GLU A 372 -9.93 -5.37 -14.30
C GLU A 372 -11.21 -4.99 -13.51
N ARG A 373 -11.50 -3.69 -13.35
CA ARG A 373 -12.72 -3.21 -12.68
C ARG A 373 -13.97 -3.47 -13.52
N GLU A 374 -13.89 -3.38 -14.84
CA GLU A 374 -15.05 -3.57 -15.72
C GLU A 374 -15.62 -4.98 -15.59
N TRP A 375 -14.77 -6.02 -15.58
CA TRP A 375 -15.24 -7.40 -15.38
C TRP A 375 -15.99 -7.56 -14.06
N PHE A 376 -15.46 -6.98 -12.97
CA PHE A 376 -16.12 -6.99 -11.66
C PHE A 376 -17.46 -6.23 -11.65
N VAL A 377 -17.52 -5.06 -12.30
CA VAL A 377 -18.76 -4.27 -12.44
C VAL A 377 -19.84 -5.05 -13.19
N GLN A 378 -19.48 -5.73 -14.28
CA GLN A 378 -20.46 -6.51 -15.05
C GLN A 378 -20.92 -7.76 -14.30
N ASP A 379 -20.04 -8.49 -13.61
CA ASP A 379 -20.44 -9.67 -12.83
C ASP A 379 -21.32 -9.29 -11.62
N ALA A 380 -20.99 -8.21 -10.90
CA ALA A 380 -21.83 -7.66 -9.84
C ALA A 380 -23.22 -7.25 -10.37
N TRP A 381 -23.27 -6.56 -11.52
CA TRP A 381 -24.51 -6.16 -12.17
C TRP A 381 -25.34 -7.36 -12.66
N ASN A 382 -24.68 -8.40 -13.18
CA ASN A 382 -25.33 -9.66 -13.58
C ASN A 382 -25.87 -10.42 -12.37
N ASP A 383 -25.19 -10.42 -11.22
CA ASP A 383 -25.73 -10.99 -9.99
C ASP A 383 -26.94 -10.23 -9.46
N VAL A 384 -26.92 -8.90 -9.44
CA VAL A 384 -28.07 -8.09 -9.00
C VAL A 384 -29.29 -8.27 -9.91
N LYS A 385 -29.12 -8.31 -11.24
CA LYS A 385 -30.21 -8.62 -12.18
C LYS A 385 -30.82 -10.02 -11.96
N ARG A 386 -30.00 -11.02 -11.63
CA ARG A 386 -30.41 -12.42 -11.46
C ARG A 386 -31.02 -12.71 -10.08
N ASN A 387 -30.41 -12.19 -9.02
CA ASN A 387 -30.66 -12.54 -7.63
C ASN A 387 -31.30 -11.40 -6.82
N GLY A 388 -31.70 -10.31 -7.48
CA GLY A 388 -32.27 -9.11 -6.87
C GLY A 388 -31.24 -8.23 -6.15
N PRO A 389 -31.65 -7.05 -5.67
CA PRO A 389 -30.76 -6.10 -5.00
C PRO A 389 -30.20 -6.64 -3.67
N ILE A 390 -29.07 -6.06 -3.26
CA ILE A 390 -28.26 -6.47 -2.11
C ILE A 390 -28.39 -5.43 -1.00
N VAL A 391 -28.61 -5.89 0.24
CA VAL A 391 -28.77 -5.01 1.40
C VAL A 391 -27.45 -4.30 1.72
N TYR A 392 -27.51 -2.97 1.83
CA TYR A 392 -26.40 -2.12 2.25
C TYR A 392 -26.19 -2.26 3.77
N PRO A 393 -24.95 -2.46 4.26
CA PRO A 393 -24.65 -2.57 5.69
C PRO A 393 -24.57 -1.17 6.34
N GLU A 394 -25.72 -0.56 6.60
CA GLU A 394 -25.81 0.61 7.50
C GLU A 394 -26.21 0.21 8.92
N ASP A 395 -25.87 1.06 9.89
CA ASP A 395 -26.34 0.97 11.29
C ASP A 395 -26.07 -0.38 11.98
N GLN A 396 -24.89 -0.97 11.73
CA GLN A 396 -24.44 -2.21 12.40
C GLN A 396 -23.14 -2.01 13.19
N ASP A 397 -23.09 -2.62 14.38
CA ASP A 397 -21.99 -2.45 15.34
C ASP A 397 -20.70 -3.22 14.96
N ASN A 398 -20.82 -4.28 14.15
CA ASN A 398 -19.74 -5.24 13.86
C ASN A 398 -19.42 -5.41 12.36
N ASP A 399 -20.27 -4.87 11.48
CA ASP A 399 -20.20 -4.96 10.02
C ASP A 399 -20.23 -3.54 9.44
N ASN A 400 -19.39 -3.26 8.44
CA ASN A 400 -19.45 -2.02 7.66
C ASN A 400 -19.22 -2.29 6.16
N ILE A 401 -19.36 -1.28 5.30
CA ILE A 401 -19.21 -1.47 3.83
C ILE A 401 -17.87 -2.09 3.39
N PHE A 402 -16.81 -2.03 4.20
CA PHE A 402 -15.48 -2.58 3.95
C PHE A 402 -15.21 -3.97 4.58
N GLN A 403 -16.08 -4.42 5.49
CA GLN A 403 -15.89 -5.64 6.31
C GLN A 403 -17.16 -6.50 6.49
N ALA A 404 -18.23 -6.21 5.76
CA ALA A 404 -19.50 -6.95 5.83
C ALA A 404 -19.39 -8.40 5.30
N VAL A 405 -20.51 -9.11 5.27
CA VAL A 405 -20.59 -10.52 4.84
C VAL A 405 -21.48 -10.74 3.61
N GLY A 406 -21.35 -11.94 2.99
CA GLY A 406 -22.28 -12.44 1.98
C GLY A 406 -22.22 -11.72 0.64
N ARG A 407 -23.39 -11.39 0.05
CA ARG A 407 -23.48 -10.79 -1.30
C ARG A 407 -22.89 -9.37 -1.35
N TRP A 408 -22.94 -8.59 -0.26
CA TRP A 408 -22.34 -7.25 -0.24
C TRP A 408 -20.82 -7.34 -0.37
N GLU A 409 -20.17 -8.16 0.45
CA GLU A 409 -18.73 -8.43 0.37
C GLU A 409 -18.30 -9.05 -0.96
N THR A 410 -19.18 -9.80 -1.64
CA THR A 410 -18.85 -10.41 -2.93
C THR A 410 -18.90 -9.41 -4.09
N TRP A 411 -19.82 -8.45 -4.08
CA TRP A 411 -20.17 -7.65 -5.27
C TRP A 411 -20.05 -6.13 -5.12
N SER A 412 -19.91 -5.61 -3.89
CA SER A 412 -19.51 -4.23 -3.66
C SER A 412 -18.01 -4.05 -3.92
N SER A 413 -17.59 -2.82 -4.20
CA SER A 413 -16.19 -2.50 -4.54
C SER A 413 -15.45 -1.52 -3.61
N PRO A 414 -15.93 -1.09 -2.43
CA PRO A 414 -15.34 0.06 -1.71
C PRO A 414 -13.88 -0.21 -1.33
N SER A 415 -13.56 -1.43 -0.88
CA SER A 415 -12.17 -1.84 -0.55
C SER A 415 -11.20 -1.86 -1.74
N SER A 416 -11.69 -2.05 -2.99
CA SER A 416 -10.85 -2.06 -4.20
C SER A 416 -10.87 -0.73 -4.96
N ASP A 417 -11.91 0.08 -4.81
CA ASP A 417 -11.94 1.43 -5.35
C ASP A 417 -11.16 2.43 -4.47
N VAL A 418 -11.04 2.18 -3.16
CA VAL A 418 -10.00 2.80 -2.31
C VAL A 418 -8.59 2.45 -2.83
N ASP A 419 -8.31 1.19 -3.19
CA ASP A 419 -7.01 0.81 -3.75
C ASP A 419 -6.73 1.52 -5.09
N ARG A 420 -7.71 1.57 -6.01
CA ARG A 420 -7.56 2.31 -7.28
C ARG A 420 -7.34 3.81 -7.08
N ARG A 421 -8.06 4.45 -6.16
CA ARG A 421 -7.78 5.84 -5.77
C ARG A 421 -6.37 5.99 -5.19
N ASN A 422 -5.91 5.05 -4.37
CA ASN A 422 -4.56 5.07 -3.81
C ASN A 422 -3.47 4.81 -4.84
N LYS A 423 -3.70 4.00 -5.88
CA LYS A 423 -2.81 3.89 -7.04
C LYS A 423 -2.72 5.23 -7.79
N TYR A 424 -3.85 5.89 -8.04
CA TYR A 424 -3.87 7.22 -8.66
C TYR A 424 -3.09 8.26 -7.82
N PHE A 425 -3.36 8.35 -6.51
CA PHE A 425 -2.68 9.30 -5.63
C PHE A 425 -1.19 9.01 -5.46
N TYR A 426 -0.80 7.74 -5.47
CA TYR A 426 0.60 7.35 -5.45
C TYR A 426 1.40 7.94 -6.63
N LEU A 427 0.80 8.13 -7.82
CA LEU A 427 1.47 8.82 -8.93
C LEU A 427 1.73 10.29 -8.60
N ALA A 428 0.79 10.97 -7.94
CA ALA A 428 0.99 12.33 -7.44
C ALA A 428 2.09 12.39 -6.37
N ASP A 429 2.05 11.48 -5.40
CA ASP A 429 3.02 11.38 -4.30
C ASP A 429 4.44 11.05 -4.82
N TRP A 430 4.55 10.24 -5.88
CA TRP A 430 5.81 9.92 -6.56
C TRP A 430 6.34 11.08 -7.41
N MET A 431 5.46 11.80 -8.11
CA MET A 431 5.81 13.03 -8.84
C MET A 431 6.31 14.10 -7.86
N GLU A 432 5.65 14.31 -6.72
CA GLU A 432 6.14 15.21 -5.67
C GLU A 432 7.51 14.77 -5.11
N TYR A 433 7.72 13.48 -4.85
CA TYR A 433 9.04 12.97 -4.44
C TYR A 433 10.12 13.31 -5.48
N CYS A 434 9.84 13.17 -6.77
CA CYS A 434 10.78 13.55 -7.84
C CYS A 434 11.06 15.06 -7.88
N VAL A 435 10.03 15.91 -7.69
CA VAL A 435 10.24 17.37 -7.58
C VAL A 435 11.10 17.71 -6.36
N ARG A 436 10.83 17.12 -5.18
CA ARG A 436 11.65 17.32 -3.97
C ARG A 436 13.09 16.89 -4.18
N MET A 437 13.29 15.69 -4.72
CA MET A 437 14.62 15.15 -4.98
C MET A 437 15.41 15.96 -6.01
N PHE A 438 14.76 16.51 -7.05
CA PHE A 438 15.43 17.40 -8.00
C PHE A 438 15.96 18.68 -7.34
N GLY A 439 15.22 19.25 -6.38
CA GLY A 439 15.68 20.41 -5.61
C GLY A 439 16.86 20.12 -4.68
N MET A 440 16.88 18.94 -4.04
CA MET A 440 17.95 18.54 -3.11
C MET A 440 19.20 17.98 -3.81
N LYS A 441 19.01 17.19 -4.87
CA LYS A 441 20.07 16.51 -5.63
C LYS A 441 19.60 16.40 -7.10
N PRO A 442 19.82 17.44 -7.94
CA PRO A 442 19.37 17.43 -9.34
C PRO A 442 19.80 16.18 -10.12
N SER A 443 21.03 15.71 -9.89
CA SER A 443 21.58 14.46 -10.46
C SER A 443 20.78 13.19 -10.16
N PHE A 444 19.86 13.18 -9.18
CA PHE A 444 18.97 12.05 -8.91
C PHE A 444 17.85 11.93 -9.94
N VAL A 445 17.56 12.96 -10.73
CA VAL A 445 16.52 12.92 -11.77
C VAL A 445 17.18 12.99 -13.15
N ASP A 446 17.08 11.89 -13.88
CA ASP A 446 17.40 11.83 -15.30
C ASP A 446 16.22 12.41 -16.09
N LEU A 447 16.50 13.43 -16.90
CA LEU A 447 15.51 14.17 -17.69
C LEU A 447 15.23 13.52 -19.07
N THR A 448 15.74 12.31 -19.32
CA THR A 448 15.45 11.54 -20.54
C THR A 448 13.94 11.40 -20.77
N GLY A 449 13.47 11.86 -21.94
CA GLY A 449 12.05 11.96 -22.29
C GLY A 449 11.34 13.25 -21.85
N LEU A 450 12.03 14.19 -21.19
CA LEU A 450 11.53 15.52 -20.81
C LEU A 450 12.29 16.67 -21.49
N GLU A 451 13.14 16.39 -22.47
CA GLU A 451 14.08 17.35 -23.09
C GLU A 451 13.35 18.53 -23.74
N SER A 452 12.17 18.29 -24.32
CA SER A 452 11.31 19.30 -24.94
C SER A 452 10.75 20.34 -23.98
N TYR A 453 10.82 20.11 -22.66
CA TYR A 453 10.28 21.01 -21.64
C TYR A 453 11.31 21.99 -21.07
N ASN A 454 12.59 21.88 -21.44
CA ASN A 454 13.67 22.75 -20.94
C ASN A 454 13.67 22.89 -19.40
N VAL A 455 13.67 21.75 -18.69
CA VAL A 455 13.56 21.70 -17.24
C VAL A 455 14.82 22.25 -16.57
N ASN A 456 14.71 23.40 -15.90
CA ASN A 456 15.81 24.06 -15.19
C ASN A 456 15.54 24.21 -13.67
N SER A 457 14.29 24.02 -13.22
CA SER A 457 13.85 24.18 -11.85
C SER A 457 12.84 23.11 -11.41
N GLN A 458 12.55 23.07 -10.10
CA GLN A 458 11.47 22.23 -9.54
C GLN A 458 10.11 22.54 -10.17
N ALA A 459 9.84 23.81 -10.50
CA ALA A 459 8.59 24.26 -11.10
C ALA A 459 8.43 23.81 -12.55
N ASP A 460 9.53 23.77 -13.31
CA ASP A 460 9.54 23.26 -14.69
C ASP A 460 9.39 21.74 -14.70
N LEU A 461 10.06 21.03 -13.77
CA LEU A 461 9.92 19.57 -13.65
C LEU A 461 8.49 19.18 -13.27
N ALA A 462 7.86 19.91 -12.36
CA ALA A 462 6.45 19.73 -12.02
C ALA A 462 5.54 19.94 -13.25
N ALA A 463 5.75 21.01 -14.03
CA ALA A 463 4.99 21.28 -15.25
C ALA A 463 5.19 20.19 -16.32
N ALA A 464 6.43 19.76 -16.55
CA ALA A 464 6.79 18.74 -17.53
C ALA A 464 6.14 17.38 -17.18
N MET A 465 6.22 16.95 -15.93
CA MET A 465 5.59 15.70 -15.49
C MET A 465 4.06 15.77 -15.52
N ILE A 466 3.45 16.92 -15.17
CA ILE A 466 1.99 17.13 -15.32
C ILE A 466 1.57 17.05 -16.80
N ALA A 467 2.34 17.66 -17.70
CA ALA A 467 2.08 17.64 -19.13
C ALA A 467 2.20 16.22 -19.71
N GLU A 468 3.23 15.47 -19.36
CA GLU A 468 3.41 14.08 -19.77
C GLU A 468 2.34 13.15 -19.19
N LYS A 469 1.98 13.31 -17.91
CA LYS A 469 0.83 12.63 -17.30
C LYS A 469 -0.44 12.92 -18.09
N ASN A 470 -0.72 14.18 -18.43
CA ASN A 470 -1.87 14.58 -19.23
C ASN A 470 -1.83 14.02 -20.68
N ARG A 471 -0.65 13.93 -21.30
CA ARG A 471 -0.47 13.30 -22.61
C ARG A 471 -0.78 11.80 -22.54
N HIS A 472 -0.35 11.10 -21.51
CA HIS A 472 -0.69 9.69 -21.31
C HIS A 472 -2.18 9.50 -20.94
N PHE A 473 -2.73 10.32 -20.04
CA PHE A 473 -4.10 10.17 -19.54
C PHE A 473 -5.16 10.37 -20.63
N LYS A 474 -4.93 11.28 -21.58
CA LYS A 474 -5.83 11.50 -22.74
C LYS A 474 -5.76 10.39 -23.79
N ASN A 475 -4.61 9.72 -23.92
CA ASN A 475 -4.37 8.72 -24.97
C ASN A 475 -4.63 7.27 -24.50
N LYS A 476 -4.68 7.01 -23.19
CA LYS A 476 -5.00 5.67 -22.65
C LYS A 476 -6.51 5.56 -22.42
N VAL A 477 -7.13 4.66 -23.19
CA VAL A 477 -8.58 4.45 -23.26
C VAL A 477 -8.94 3.03 -22.82
N LEU A 478 -10.04 2.90 -22.08
CA LEU A 478 -10.76 1.65 -21.84
C LEU A 478 -12.20 1.79 -22.36
N GLU A 479 -12.94 0.68 -22.46
CA GLU A 479 -14.39 0.70 -22.67
C GLU A 479 -15.11 0.07 -21.48
N TYR A 480 -16.20 0.69 -21.02
CA TYR A 480 -17.17 0.04 -20.13
C TYR A 480 -18.42 -0.39 -20.88
N THR A 481 -19.13 -1.38 -20.34
CA THR A 481 -20.40 -1.87 -20.87
C THR A 481 -21.55 -1.21 -20.12
N HIS A 482 -22.31 -0.39 -20.84
CA HIS A 482 -23.57 0.20 -20.41
C HIS A 482 -24.57 -0.90 -20.02
N SER A 483 -25.52 -0.60 -19.14
CA SER A 483 -26.62 -1.46 -18.70
C SER A 483 -27.40 -2.12 -19.85
N THR A 484 -27.48 -1.44 -21.00
CA THR A 484 -28.13 -1.87 -22.26
C THR A 484 -27.23 -2.70 -23.19
N GLY A 485 -25.97 -2.94 -22.82
CA GLY A 485 -24.97 -3.66 -23.63
C GLY A 485 -24.12 -2.78 -24.56
N ARG A 486 -24.47 -1.49 -24.73
CA ARG A 486 -23.66 -0.50 -25.49
C ARG A 486 -22.26 -0.36 -24.86
N LYS A 487 -21.21 -0.26 -25.69
CA LYS A 487 -19.87 0.11 -25.23
C LYS A 487 -19.73 1.62 -25.14
N VAL A 488 -19.04 2.10 -24.10
CA VAL A 488 -18.76 3.52 -23.86
C VAL A 488 -17.26 3.67 -23.59
N PRO A 489 -16.51 4.44 -24.41
CA PRO A 489 -15.09 4.68 -24.19
C PRO A 489 -14.88 5.68 -23.06
N LEU A 490 -13.85 5.46 -22.23
CA LEU A 490 -13.37 6.38 -21.21
C LEU A 490 -11.84 6.49 -21.28
N THR A 491 -11.32 7.71 -21.25
CA THR A 491 -9.89 7.97 -21.06
C THR A 491 -9.53 7.88 -19.56
N LEU A 492 -8.25 7.75 -19.22
CA LEU A 492 -7.80 7.97 -17.83
C LEU A 492 -8.07 9.41 -17.37
N ALA A 493 -8.14 10.39 -18.28
CA ALA A 493 -8.53 11.77 -17.94
C ALA A 493 -10.03 11.86 -17.54
N ASP A 494 -10.91 11.08 -18.17
CA ASP A 494 -12.32 10.95 -17.76
C ASP A 494 -12.43 10.32 -16.37
N LEU A 495 -11.61 9.30 -16.08
CA LEU A 495 -11.57 8.67 -14.75
C LEU A 495 -10.97 9.59 -13.68
N GLU A 496 -9.98 10.42 -14.02
CA GLU A 496 -9.47 11.49 -13.16
C GLU A 496 -10.55 12.55 -12.89
N ALA A 497 -11.34 12.94 -13.88
CA ALA A 497 -12.50 13.80 -13.69
C ALA A 497 -13.54 13.17 -12.74
N ARG A 498 -13.84 11.88 -12.93
CA ARG A 498 -14.88 11.11 -12.20
C ARG A 498 -14.39 10.37 -10.94
N LEU A 499 -13.18 10.65 -10.44
CA LEU A 499 -12.49 9.85 -9.41
C LEU A 499 -13.33 9.57 -8.14
N TYR A 500 -14.19 10.53 -7.78
CA TYR A 500 -15.08 10.49 -6.60
C TYR A 500 -16.55 10.19 -6.94
N ASP A 501 -16.83 9.90 -8.20
CA ASP A 501 -18.15 9.58 -8.76
C ASP A 501 -18.30 8.08 -9.08
N LEU A 502 -17.20 7.32 -9.04
CA LEU A 502 -17.22 5.87 -9.21
C LEU A 502 -17.99 5.19 -8.06
N SER A 503 -19.24 4.77 -8.31
CA SER A 503 -20.04 4.04 -7.32
C SER A 503 -19.44 2.66 -6.99
N PHE A 504 -19.36 2.37 -5.69
CA PHE A 504 -18.95 1.07 -5.17
C PHE A 504 -20.12 0.10 -4.93
N ASP A 505 -21.35 0.62 -4.79
CA ASP A 505 -22.57 -0.14 -4.46
C ASP A 505 -22.99 -1.04 -5.64
N PRO A 506 -23.21 -2.36 -5.43
CA PRO A 506 -23.62 -3.29 -6.48
C PRO A 506 -25.01 -3.02 -7.07
N ASN A 507 -25.90 -2.34 -6.33
CA ASN A 507 -27.26 -2.05 -6.78
C ASN A 507 -27.31 -0.97 -7.87
N HIS A 508 -26.28 -0.10 -7.91
CA HIS A 508 -26.19 0.97 -8.89
C HIS A 508 -25.75 0.40 -10.26
N PRO A 509 -26.41 0.80 -11.37
CA PRO A 509 -26.11 0.27 -12.70
C PRO A 509 -24.77 0.79 -13.22
N PRO A 510 -24.17 0.15 -14.26
CA PRO A 510 -22.80 0.40 -14.71
C PRO A 510 -22.43 1.87 -14.95
N GLU A 511 -23.38 2.69 -15.37
CA GLU A 511 -23.24 4.13 -15.60
C GLU A 511 -22.83 4.87 -14.31
N LEU A 512 -23.54 4.60 -13.20
CA LEU A 512 -23.19 5.14 -11.88
C LEU A 512 -21.94 4.46 -11.30
N ARG A 513 -21.69 3.19 -11.62
CA ARG A 513 -20.43 2.52 -11.25
C ARG A 513 -19.22 3.18 -11.92
N TRP A 514 -19.40 3.75 -13.11
CA TRP A 514 -18.37 4.45 -13.90
C TRP A 514 -18.48 5.98 -13.85
N GLY A 515 -19.27 6.54 -12.92
CA GLY A 515 -19.34 7.97 -12.66
C GLY A 515 -19.87 8.80 -13.83
N ALA A 516 -20.74 8.23 -14.68
CA ALA A 516 -21.39 8.92 -15.79
C ALA A 516 -22.00 10.26 -15.31
N PRO A 517 -21.65 11.42 -15.90
CA PRO A 517 -22.15 12.72 -15.45
C PRO A 517 -23.69 12.83 -15.54
N PRO A 518 -24.36 13.61 -14.66
CA PRO A 518 -25.82 13.70 -14.60
C PRO A 518 -26.51 13.97 -15.95
N ASP A 519 -25.98 14.90 -16.74
CA ASP A 519 -26.57 15.37 -17.99
C ASP A 519 -25.91 14.74 -19.24
N SER A 520 -25.20 13.62 -19.07
CA SER A 520 -24.48 12.96 -20.17
C SER A 520 -25.33 11.94 -20.94
N PRO A 521 -25.10 11.73 -22.26
CA PRO A 521 -25.69 10.63 -23.02
C PRO A 521 -25.35 9.23 -22.49
N GLU A 522 -24.34 9.13 -21.61
CA GLU A 522 -23.97 7.90 -20.90
C GLU A 522 -25.01 7.46 -19.85
N ARG A 523 -25.99 8.32 -19.50
CA ARG A 523 -27.14 7.94 -18.66
C ARG A 523 -28.41 7.62 -19.46
N GLU A 524 -28.38 7.77 -20.79
CA GLU A 524 -29.55 7.51 -21.64
C GLU A 524 -29.90 6.01 -21.65
N GLY A 525 -31.07 5.65 -21.10
CA GLY A 525 -31.50 4.26 -20.96
C GLY A 525 -30.93 3.53 -19.75
N MET A 526 -30.25 4.23 -18.85
CA MET A 526 -29.89 3.73 -17.52
C MET A 526 -31.16 3.31 -16.74
N PRO A 527 -31.23 2.09 -16.18
CA PRO A 527 -32.42 1.63 -15.46
C PRO A 527 -32.47 2.18 -14.03
N GLU A 528 -33.67 2.54 -13.58
CA GLU A 528 -33.92 2.88 -12.17
C GLU A 528 -33.76 1.66 -11.26
N THR A 529 -32.98 1.80 -10.19
CA THR A 529 -32.75 0.77 -9.18
C THR A 529 -32.93 1.30 -7.75
N VAL A 530 -32.78 0.43 -6.76
CA VAL A 530 -32.89 0.78 -5.33
C VAL A 530 -31.81 0.08 -4.53
N THR A 531 -31.28 0.77 -3.52
CA THR A 531 -30.41 0.20 -2.50
C THR A 531 -31.27 -0.12 -1.26
N PRO A 532 -31.56 -1.41 -0.98
CA PRO A 532 -32.27 -1.81 0.23
C PRO A 532 -31.36 -1.74 1.46
N VAL A 533 -31.97 -1.51 2.62
CA VAL A 533 -31.28 -1.35 3.92
C VAL A 533 -31.88 -2.29 4.98
N PRO A 534 -31.25 -2.48 6.17
CA PRO A 534 -31.81 -3.27 7.25
C PRO A 534 -33.23 -2.81 7.64
N GLY A 535 -34.09 -3.75 7.99
CA GLY A 535 -35.54 -3.50 8.16
C GLY A 535 -36.34 -3.42 6.85
N GLY A 536 -35.70 -3.53 5.67
CA GLY A 536 -36.36 -3.72 4.38
C GLY A 536 -36.83 -2.43 3.68
N ALA A 537 -36.50 -1.25 4.22
CA ALA A 537 -36.67 0.01 3.50
C ALA A 537 -35.77 0.03 2.23
N ARG A 538 -36.12 0.89 1.27
CA ARG A 538 -35.48 0.98 -0.05
C ARG A 538 -35.19 2.44 -0.39
N VAL A 539 -33.92 2.76 -0.59
CA VAL A 539 -33.47 4.09 -1.01
C VAL A 539 -33.39 4.11 -2.56
N PRO A 540 -33.98 5.09 -3.27
CA PRO A 540 -33.84 5.24 -4.72
C PRO A 540 -32.36 5.41 -5.11
N MET A 541 -31.94 4.85 -6.25
CA MET A 541 -30.50 4.80 -6.60
C MET A 541 -29.80 6.16 -6.64
N LEU A 542 -30.45 7.21 -7.14
CA LEU A 542 -29.82 8.54 -7.20
C LEU A 542 -29.65 9.17 -5.80
N GLU A 543 -30.54 8.85 -4.86
CA GLU A 543 -30.42 9.31 -3.46
C GLU A 543 -29.41 8.46 -2.67
N ALA A 544 -29.38 7.15 -2.88
CA ALA A 544 -28.33 6.29 -2.33
C ALA A 544 -26.94 6.71 -2.85
N TYR A 545 -26.83 6.98 -4.14
CA TYR A 545 -25.63 7.54 -4.78
C TYR A 545 -25.25 8.92 -4.22
N ARG A 546 -26.22 9.78 -3.87
CA ARG A 546 -25.95 11.07 -3.22
C ARG A 546 -25.41 10.87 -1.79
N LEU A 547 -26.07 10.05 -0.98
CA LEU A 547 -25.72 9.76 0.41
C LEU A 547 -24.36 9.04 0.55
N GLN A 548 -23.98 8.22 -0.42
CA GLN A 548 -22.69 7.49 -0.44
C GLN A 548 -21.47 8.35 -0.79
N PHE A 549 -21.63 9.66 -1.05
CA PHE A 549 -20.56 10.49 -1.59
C PHE A 549 -19.29 10.51 -0.73
N PHE A 550 -19.42 10.64 0.61
CA PHE A 550 -18.29 10.54 1.53
C PHE A 550 -17.44 9.28 1.30
N TYR A 551 -18.08 8.10 1.27
CA TYR A 551 -17.37 6.82 1.09
C TYR A 551 -16.72 6.67 -0.30
N ARG A 552 -17.15 7.43 -1.30
CA ARG A 552 -16.44 7.54 -2.60
C ARG A 552 -15.22 8.46 -2.57
N THR A 553 -15.10 9.35 -1.59
CA THR A 553 -13.94 10.26 -1.47
C THR A 553 -12.78 9.68 -0.64
N LEU A 554 -13.07 8.66 0.18
CA LEU A 554 -12.10 8.04 1.08
C LEU A 554 -10.85 7.49 0.37
N CYS A 555 -9.68 7.78 0.92
CA CYS A 555 -8.37 7.20 0.54
C CYS A 555 -7.92 6.07 1.49
N GLN A 556 -8.75 5.72 2.47
CA GLN A 556 -8.52 4.61 3.41
C GLN A 556 -9.83 3.87 3.66
N ARG A 557 -9.77 2.71 4.33
CA ARG A 557 -10.99 1.98 4.74
C ARG A 557 -11.40 2.46 6.12
N GLU A 558 -12.68 2.70 6.32
CA GLU A 558 -13.22 2.93 7.67
C GLU A 558 -13.28 1.63 8.47
N THR A 559 -13.04 1.73 9.77
CA THR A 559 -13.19 0.62 10.73
C THR A 559 -14.42 0.77 11.62
N THR A 560 -15.11 1.91 11.57
CA THR A 560 -16.38 2.17 12.28
C THR A 560 -17.60 1.70 11.50
N THR A 561 -18.78 1.69 12.15
CA THR A 561 -20.09 1.55 11.49
C THR A 561 -20.22 2.47 10.28
N SER A 562 -20.75 1.94 9.18
CA SER A 562 -21.17 2.73 8.02
C SER A 562 -22.64 3.15 8.12
N TYR A 563 -22.97 4.26 7.48
CA TYR A 563 -24.31 4.84 7.41
C TYR A 563 -24.76 4.98 5.95
N LEU A 564 -26.07 5.02 5.70
CA LEU A 564 -26.64 5.51 4.44
C LEU A 564 -27.67 6.61 4.71
N ARG A 565 -28.79 6.29 5.37
CA ARG A 565 -29.91 7.23 5.58
C ARG A 565 -29.59 8.38 6.55
N GLY A 566 -28.67 8.16 7.48
CA GLY A 566 -28.16 9.19 8.40
C GLY A 566 -26.91 9.94 7.91
N MET A 567 -26.46 9.68 6.67
CA MET A 567 -25.15 10.13 6.22
C MET A 567 -25.11 11.60 5.80
N TYR A 568 -24.06 12.31 6.22
CA TYR A 568 -23.76 13.67 5.77
C TYR A 568 -23.19 13.67 4.34
N THR A 569 -23.57 14.65 3.53
CA THR A 569 -23.15 14.75 2.11
C THR A 569 -22.25 15.95 1.79
N GLU A 570 -21.89 16.73 2.80
CA GLU A 570 -21.04 17.92 2.72
C GLU A 570 -20.29 18.13 4.04
N GLY A 571 -19.40 19.12 4.09
CA GLY A 571 -18.70 19.51 5.33
C GLY A 571 -17.49 18.65 5.73
N PHE A 572 -17.04 17.74 4.87
CA PHE A 572 -15.85 16.92 5.05
C PHE A 572 -14.75 17.28 4.03
N PRO A 573 -13.45 17.10 4.37
CA PRO A 573 -12.36 17.35 3.44
C PRO A 573 -12.30 16.28 2.34
N ILE A 574 -11.96 16.71 1.13
CA ILE A 574 -11.73 15.84 -0.04
C ILE A 574 -10.29 16.11 -0.51
N ARG A 575 -9.52 15.06 -0.84
CA ARG A 575 -8.12 15.21 -1.27
C ARG A 575 -8.05 15.85 -2.66
N ASP A 576 -7.14 16.80 -2.85
CA ASP A 576 -6.85 17.40 -4.15
C ASP A 576 -6.35 16.37 -5.16
N LYS A 577 -6.77 16.54 -6.41
CA LYS A 577 -6.35 15.69 -7.54
C LYS A 577 -4.90 16.00 -7.95
N LEU A 578 -4.26 15.06 -8.64
CA LEU A 578 -2.84 15.06 -9.02
C LEU A 578 -2.36 16.40 -9.57
N ASP A 579 -3.06 17.00 -10.54
CA ASP A 579 -2.64 18.27 -11.14
C ASP A 579 -2.68 19.46 -10.17
N ALA A 580 -3.57 19.46 -9.17
CA ALA A 580 -3.56 20.44 -8.10
C ALA A 580 -2.48 20.11 -7.05
N GLN A 581 -2.38 18.85 -6.64
CA GLN A 581 -1.41 18.37 -5.65
C GLN A 581 0.05 18.62 -6.09
N VAL A 582 0.38 18.33 -7.35
CA VAL A 582 1.72 18.53 -7.93
C VAL A 582 1.85 19.95 -8.46
N GLY A 583 0.76 20.55 -8.97
CA GLY A 583 0.76 21.90 -9.55
C GLY A 583 1.19 22.99 -8.57
N LYS A 584 1.00 22.80 -7.25
CA LYS A 584 1.51 23.72 -6.21
C LYS A 584 3.02 23.95 -6.24
N TRP A 585 3.80 23.05 -6.85
CA TRP A 585 5.24 23.22 -7.06
C TRP A 585 5.58 24.08 -8.28
N SER A 586 4.61 24.33 -9.16
CA SER A 586 4.82 24.99 -10.44
C SER A 586 4.18 26.38 -10.49
N TYR A 587 4.87 27.31 -11.16
CA TYR A 587 4.31 28.59 -11.57
C TYR A 587 3.07 28.43 -12.48
N ALA A 588 2.84 27.24 -13.03
CA ALA A 588 1.71 26.89 -13.89
C ALA A 588 0.31 27.08 -13.23
N THR A 589 0.24 27.28 -11.91
CA THR A 589 -1.03 27.50 -11.18
C THR A 589 -1.74 28.83 -11.47
N GLU A 590 -1.06 29.83 -12.06
CA GLU A 590 -1.74 31.02 -12.64
C GLU A 590 -2.06 30.89 -14.15
N PRO A 591 -1.15 30.42 -15.04
CA PRO A 591 -1.37 30.51 -16.49
C PRO A 591 -2.22 29.41 -17.16
N LEU A 592 -2.45 28.25 -16.51
CA LEU A 592 -3.07 27.07 -17.17
C LEU A 592 -4.54 27.25 -17.63
N LEU A 593 -5.16 28.42 -17.42
CA LEU A 593 -6.53 28.75 -17.83
C LEU A 593 -6.65 29.45 -19.19
N ARG A 594 -5.57 29.55 -20.00
CA ARG A 594 -5.66 30.02 -21.39
C ARG A 594 -4.95 29.09 -22.36
N PRO A 595 -5.57 28.74 -23.50
CA PRO A 595 -4.83 28.21 -24.65
C PRO A 595 -3.77 29.24 -25.09
N VAL A 596 -2.58 28.76 -25.45
CA VAL A 596 -1.60 29.59 -26.16
C VAL A 596 -2.14 29.82 -27.58
N GLU A 597 -2.53 31.05 -27.89
CA GLU A 597 -2.84 31.43 -29.27
C GLU A 597 -1.56 31.32 -30.13
N PRO A 598 -1.63 30.80 -31.37
CA PRO A 598 -0.47 30.71 -32.24
C PRO A 598 0.06 32.12 -32.57
N GLU A 599 1.39 32.27 -32.62
CA GLU A 599 2.01 33.58 -32.83
C GLU A 599 1.49 34.27 -34.11
N PRO A 600 1.13 35.57 -34.05
CA PRO A 600 0.72 36.32 -35.23
C PRO A 600 1.90 36.50 -36.18
N ALA A 601 1.68 36.22 -37.47
CA ALA A 601 2.73 36.29 -38.48
C ALA A 601 3.38 37.68 -38.57
N VAL A 602 4.72 37.70 -38.61
CA VAL A 602 5.54 38.93 -38.59
C VAL A 602 5.21 39.84 -39.78
N ALA A 603 4.69 41.02 -39.51
CA ALA A 603 4.46 42.06 -40.50
C ALA A 603 5.75 42.88 -40.80
N PRO A 604 5.90 43.48 -42.00
CA PRO A 604 7.17 44.12 -42.39
C PRO A 604 7.48 45.42 -41.62
N VAL A 605 8.78 45.68 -41.43
CA VAL A 605 9.30 46.87 -40.75
C VAL A 605 9.33 48.09 -41.69
N THR A 606 8.90 49.25 -41.20
CA THR A 606 9.16 50.58 -41.80
C THR A 606 9.82 51.51 -40.76
N PRO A 607 10.73 52.43 -41.18
CA PRO A 607 11.63 53.14 -40.27
C PRO A 607 11.03 54.42 -39.64
N ALA A 608 11.70 54.92 -38.60
CA ALA A 608 11.17 55.90 -37.66
C ALA A 608 11.56 57.37 -37.93
N ALA A 609 10.73 58.28 -37.42
CA ALA A 609 11.03 59.67 -37.04
C ALA A 609 10.01 60.10 -35.96
N GLY A 610 10.30 60.99 -35.00
CA GLY A 610 11.59 61.58 -34.63
C GLY A 610 11.41 62.92 -33.88
N GLY A 611 11.90 63.02 -32.63
CA GLY A 611 12.05 64.30 -31.91
C GLY A 611 11.35 64.42 -30.54
N PRO A 612 11.73 65.40 -29.69
CA PRO A 612 11.56 65.32 -28.20
C PRO A 612 11.08 66.66 -27.57
N PRO A 613 11.38 67.03 -26.28
CA PRO A 613 11.21 66.37 -24.96
C PRO A 613 10.39 67.27 -23.96
N GLN A 614 10.62 67.13 -22.63
CA GLN A 614 10.27 68.02 -21.48
C GLN A 614 8.88 67.80 -20.82
N LEU A 615 8.64 68.04 -19.51
CA LEU A 615 9.48 68.26 -18.29
C LEU A 615 8.63 67.94 -17.01
N THR A 616 9.24 67.94 -15.82
CA THR A 616 8.62 67.82 -14.46
C THR A 616 8.73 69.18 -13.70
N PRO A 617 8.37 69.40 -12.39
CA PRO A 617 7.81 68.51 -11.32
C PRO A 617 6.77 69.16 -10.31
N ASP A 618 6.44 68.41 -9.22
CA ASP A 618 6.20 68.78 -7.78
C ASP A 618 4.99 69.58 -7.17
N GLU A 619 4.72 69.24 -5.88
CA GLU A 619 4.05 69.95 -4.72
C GLU A 619 2.55 70.39 -4.79
N GLU A 620 1.69 70.41 -3.75
CA GLU A 620 1.55 69.76 -2.38
C GLU A 620 0.01 69.41 -2.23
N SER A 621 -0.78 69.25 -1.14
CA SER A 621 -0.75 69.35 0.35
C SER A 621 -1.90 68.47 0.97
N THR A 622 -2.24 68.33 2.27
CA THR A 622 -1.84 68.97 3.55
C THR A 622 -2.15 68.06 4.79
N GLN A 623 -1.76 68.53 5.99
CA GLN A 623 -2.21 68.30 7.40
C GLN A 623 -3.60 67.62 7.65
N LYS A 624 -3.93 66.80 8.69
CA LYS A 624 -3.39 66.22 9.97
C LYS A 624 -4.47 66.33 11.12
N PRO A 625 -4.38 65.57 12.26
CA PRO A 625 -5.57 65.15 13.07
C PRO A 625 -5.51 65.56 14.58
N VAL A 626 -6.46 65.07 15.43
CA VAL A 626 -6.21 64.51 16.80
C VAL A 626 -7.45 63.88 17.49
N GLU A 627 -7.28 62.61 17.93
CA GLU A 627 -7.62 61.84 19.16
C GLU A 627 -8.68 62.27 20.28
N PRO A 628 -8.93 61.49 21.39
CA PRO A 628 -10.31 61.09 21.75
C PRO A 628 -10.75 61.30 23.24
N GLU A 629 -11.96 60.83 23.62
CA GLU A 629 -12.34 60.66 25.04
C GLU A 629 -13.23 59.42 25.35
N ARG A 630 -13.70 59.25 26.61
CA ARG A 630 -13.84 57.91 27.25
C ARG A 630 -14.99 57.77 28.28
N LYS A 631 -15.51 56.53 28.41
CA LYS A 631 -16.40 55.96 29.47
C LYS A 631 -17.91 56.26 29.40
N GLY A 632 -18.71 55.23 29.74
CA GLY A 632 -20.14 55.35 30.09
C GLY A 632 -20.90 54.02 30.07
N ARG A 633 -20.98 53.29 31.19
CA ARG A 633 -21.71 52.01 31.31
C ARG A 633 -22.54 51.98 32.60
N ARG A 634 -23.82 51.61 32.52
CA ARG A 634 -24.73 51.35 33.66
C ARG A 634 -25.80 50.32 33.30
N ASP A 635 -26.37 49.71 34.33
CA ASP A 635 -27.12 48.45 34.29
C ASP A 635 -28.64 48.60 34.16
N ARG A 636 -29.29 47.56 33.62
CA ARG A 636 -30.58 47.02 34.09
C ARG A 636 -30.52 45.49 33.98
N GLY A 637 -31.29 44.76 34.78
CA GLY A 637 -31.26 43.29 34.83
C GLY A 637 -32.54 42.66 35.39
N GLY A 638 -32.48 41.35 35.66
CA GLY A 638 -33.62 40.48 36.02
C GLY A 638 -33.84 39.44 34.91
N ARG A 639 -33.56 38.14 35.01
CA ARG A 639 -33.61 37.13 36.10
C ARG A 639 -34.98 36.45 36.26
N SER A 640 -35.06 35.20 35.85
CA SER A 640 -35.89 34.16 36.47
C SER A 640 -35.21 32.79 36.32
N ASP A 641 -35.30 31.97 37.38
CA ASP A 641 -34.69 30.65 37.47
C ASP A 641 -35.71 29.55 37.15
N ARG A 642 -35.26 28.39 36.61
CA ARG A 642 -35.77 27.07 37.04
C ARG A 642 -34.88 25.90 36.64
N ARG A 643 -34.41 25.16 37.65
CA ARG A 643 -33.87 23.80 37.51
C ARG A 643 -35.03 22.79 37.44
N ASN A 644 -34.85 21.66 36.77
CA ASN A 644 -35.20 20.38 37.41
C ASN A 644 -34.50 19.17 36.76
N SER A 645 -34.26 18.15 37.58
CA SER A 645 -33.68 16.86 37.20
C SER A 645 -34.75 15.80 36.96
N ARG A 646 -34.48 14.76 36.16
CA ARG A 646 -34.81 13.37 36.57
C ARG A 646 -34.09 12.28 35.76
N MET A 647 -34.05 11.09 36.36
CA MET A 647 -33.42 9.85 35.87
C MET A 647 -34.41 8.97 35.09
N ARG A 648 -33.85 7.94 34.43
CA ARG A 648 -34.48 6.68 33.96
C ARG A 648 -35.51 6.80 32.82
N ARG A 649 -35.20 6.13 31.70
CA ARG A 649 -35.22 4.67 31.69
C ARG A 649 -33.90 4.11 31.19
#